data_AF-A0A0X1KJ08-F1
#
_entry.id   AF-A0A0X1KJ08-F1
#
_cell.length_a   1.000
_cell.length_b   1.000
_cell.length_c   1.000
_cell.angle_alpha   90.00
_cell.angle_beta   90.00
_cell.angle_gamma   90.00
#
_symmetry.space_group_name_H-M   'P 1'
#
loop_
_entity.id
_entity.type
_entity.pdbx_description
1 polymer ?
#
loop_
_entity_poly.entity_id
_entity_poly.type
_entity_poly.pdbx_seq_one_letter_code
_entity_poly.pdbx_strand_id
1 'polypeptide(L)'
;MKAYGFDRKGRFFIEDYNRSKPFASFLPGIAGKKGIPMWVFYVNRAQCISSFGVQDKDHPIMEFDSALRAYQRVRTQGFRTFIKLPDEGVFYEPFAPNENVTQRMYIGRNELEIEELNEELGLKINVLYYTIPGERIPALVRKVTIKNVSSAPKKLEVLDGMPAVVPYGVNDYVLKHMLTTIKAWMEVHNLEKGMPFFKLKSSTEDVPKVEELAEGTFYISLVNRGGKSELVKPIVDPDLVFGTDTSMLRPENFMGKPLSELTGAKQVTFNKLPSAFTPLELILEPGEEVKIYSVIGYVPHIAMLEGYAEKFANEKYLEGKYTEGNAIIEEIVKDISTKTSSKLFDEYAKQCYLDNVLRGGYPLVLEDEKPFVYYLYLRKHGDQERDYNYFVITPEYYSTGNGNYRDVNQNRRDNVFFHPEIGSYDIKFFVNLIQADGYNPLVINGVKYHFKASDTSFLGELVDKPEPLIEFLKEPFTPGRLIMFLEDQEIKLKVPEEEFLRGVLKHSEEEIDAVHGEGYWCDHWTYNLDLIESYLGIYPDRKKELLFEDYGYTYYDNAMVVLPRSKRYVLDKGRVRQYNSLVEDEEKKALIESRKEYKHVMRAGKGRGEIYRTNLATKLLNLALVKFATLDPEGIGIEMEAGKPGWYDALNGLPGLFGSSVGESAELVRLFDFLIGAFEEFPEKELRVPVEVWELYSEELRLVKEYLQRDDGDRDHWLWDKLSALREEYREKVKLGFNGEEVKVKAGELVEGLRVLRDKLWAGLRKAAEENNGLLPMYFYYEPVEYEVVENGEVRVLKFERKRMPLFLEGVVKQFKVFKDRELLREVYRKVKESDLYDRKLGMYKLNASLKDQPIEIGRARAFTPGWLENESIWLHMEYKYMLELIRRGLYDEFYSDFKNVIVAFLDPEVYGRSPLENSSFIVSSAYPDESLHGTGFVTRLTGANAEFLSIWKNMFAGEKPFSTENGELVLTLSPALPGWLFDDEGKVSFNFLGRCRVTYHNPGKKDTWKLDMRGARTVLHLKGRETIEVEGNRVRGELAQMVREGKVEAIDVYFPAN
;
A
#
# COMPACT_ATOMS: atom_id res chain seq x y z
N MET A 1 -11.29 -33.64 11.78
CA MET A 1 -11.81 -32.29 11.43
C MET A 1 -10.95 -31.72 10.32
N LYS A 2 -11.47 -30.82 9.47
CA LYS A 2 -10.63 -30.12 8.48
C LYS A 2 -9.78 -29.09 9.23
N ALA A 3 -8.45 -29.08 9.02
CA ALA A 3 -7.55 -28.14 9.70
C ALA A 3 -7.81 -26.67 9.33
N TYR A 4 -8.39 -26.45 8.14
CA TYR A 4 -8.68 -25.13 7.59
C TYR A 4 -10.07 -25.11 6.94
N GLY A 5 -10.69 -23.93 6.88
CA GLY A 5 -11.94 -23.74 6.16
C GLY A 5 -12.55 -22.35 6.34
N PHE A 6 -13.84 -22.24 6.06
CA PHE A 6 -14.60 -21.01 6.27
C PHE A 6 -15.81 -21.27 7.18
N ASP A 7 -16.07 -20.35 8.10
CA ASP A 7 -17.26 -20.42 8.95
C ASP A 7 -18.53 -19.92 8.20
N ARG A 8 -19.67 -19.94 8.90
CA ARG A 8 -20.95 -19.47 8.34
C ARG A 8 -20.97 -17.97 8.03
N LYS A 9 -20.13 -17.17 8.71
CA LYS A 9 -19.96 -15.74 8.46
C LYS A 9 -19.00 -15.47 7.29
N GLY A 10 -18.36 -16.51 6.74
CA GLY A 10 -17.37 -16.37 5.66
C GLY A 10 -15.96 -16.04 6.14
N ARG A 11 -15.67 -16.17 7.45
CA ARG A 11 -14.34 -15.96 8.02
C ARG A 11 -13.50 -17.20 7.82
N PHE A 12 -12.23 -17.02 7.47
CA PHE A 12 -11.29 -18.13 7.37
C PHE A 12 -10.95 -18.64 8.78
N PHE A 13 -10.95 -19.96 8.98
CA PHE A 13 -10.57 -20.55 10.27
C PHE A 13 -9.37 -21.48 10.17
N ILE A 14 -8.63 -21.53 11.28
CA ILE A 14 -7.48 -22.42 11.52
C ILE A 14 -7.76 -23.20 12.80
N GLU A 15 -7.85 -24.53 12.69
CA GLU A 15 -7.87 -25.44 13.84
C GLU A 15 -6.46 -25.55 14.44
N ASP A 16 -6.38 -25.65 15.77
CA ASP A 16 -5.13 -25.77 16.53
C ASP A 16 -4.05 -24.78 16.08
N TYR A 17 -4.48 -23.52 15.91
CA TYR A 17 -3.65 -22.44 15.34
C TYR A 17 -2.31 -22.25 16.08
N ASN A 18 -2.24 -22.56 17.37
CA ASN A 18 -1.04 -22.52 18.18
C ASN A 18 0.08 -23.44 17.66
N ARG A 19 -0.27 -24.56 17.00
CA ARG A 19 0.67 -25.53 16.43
C ARG A 19 0.88 -25.36 14.93
N SER A 20 0.04 -24.56 14.27
CA SER A 20 0.22 -24.21 12.85
C SER A 20 1.49 -23.37 12.60
N LYS A 21 1.95 -23.31 11.34
CA LYS A 21 3.10 -22.48 10.93
C LYS A 21 2.93 -21.04 11.44
N PRO A 22 3.96 -20.42 12.04
CA PRO A 22 3.82 -19.09 12.63
C PRO A 22 3.60 -18.02 11.55
N PHE A 23 2.68 -17.10 11.80
CA PHE A 23 2.48 -15.90 10.98
C PHE A 23 2.01 -14.71 11.83
N ALA A 24 2.27 -13.50 11.32
CA ALA A 24 1.74 -12.25 11.85
C ALA A 24 0.80 -11.59 10.84
N SER A 25 -0.19 -10.85 11.33
CA SER A 25 -1.12 -10.04 10.54
C SER A 25 -1.67 -8.90 11.40
N PHE A 26 -2.66 -8.15 10.91
CA PHE A 26 -3.18 -6.96 11.58
C PHE A 26 -4.66 -6.73 11.28
N LEU A 27 -5.33 -5.94 12.14
CA LEU A 27 -6.64 -5.34 11.81
C LEU A 27 -6.41 -4.09 10.93
N PRO A 28 -7.33 -3.74 10.01
CA PRO A 28 -7.10 -2.70 8.99
C PRO A 28 -6.73 -1.31 9.52
N GLY A 29 -7.15 -0.96 10.74
CA GLY A 29 -6.98 0.38 11.28
C GLY A 29 -7.88 1.42 10.61
N ILE A 30 -9.02 1.01 10.06
CA ILE A 30 -10.03 1.91 9.48
C ILE A 30 -11.10 2.19 10.54
N ALA A 31 -11.29 3.47 10.88
CA ALA A 31 -12.29 3.93 11.85
C ALA A 31 -13.44 4.74 11.22
N GLY A 32 -13.59 4.70 9.89
CA GLY A 32 -14.56 5.54 9.16
C GLY A 32 -14.10 6.98 8.97
N LYS A 33 -14.93 7.83 8.33
CA LYS A 33 -14.58 9.24 8.03
C LYS A 33 -14.38 10.08 9.29
N LYS A 34 -15.17 9.85 10.34
CA LYS A 34 -15.15 10.62 11.60
C LYS A 34 -14.69 9.82 12.81
N GLY A 35 -13.85 8.80 12.60
CA GLY A 35 -13.25 8.04 13.70
C GLY A 35 -11.74 8.18 13.71
N ILE A 36 -11.15 8.17 14.91
CA ILE A 36 -9.70 8.14 15.07
C ILE A 36 -9.21 6.69 14.98
N PRO A 37 -8.26 6.37 14.09
CA PRO A 37 -7.82 5.00 13.87
C PRO A 37 -6.87 4.48 14.95
N MET A 38 -6.81 3.16 15.08
CA MET A 38 -5.89 2.42 15.93
C MET A 38 -5.21 1.33 15.11
N TRP A 39 -3.89 1.19 15.23
CA TRP A 39 -3.17 0.06 14.64
C TRP A 39 -3.16 -1.12 15.61
N VAL A 40 -3.42 -2.34 15.12
CA VAL A 40 -3.53 -3.56 15.93
C VAL A 40 -2.87 -4.73 15.19
N PHE A 41 -1.79 -5.27 15.75
CA PHE A 41 -1.03 -6.41 15.22
C PHE A 41 -1.29 -7.68 16.04
N TYR A 42 -1.37 -8.81 15.36
CA TYR A 42 -1.59 -10.11 15.98
C TYR A 42 -0.76 -11.21 15.34
N VAL A 43 -0.52 -12.27 16.10
CA VAL A 43 0.12 -13.51 15.67
C VAL A 43 -0.77 -14.71 15.94
N ASN A 44 -0.52 -15.85 15.30
CA ASN A 44 -1.27 -17.10 15.58
C ASN A 44 -0.73 -17.87 16.79
N ARG A 45 -0.52 -17.18 17.91
CA ARG A 45 -0.03 -17.78 19.17
C ARG A 45 -0.78 -17.20 20.36
N ALA A 46 -1.02 -18.02 21.38
CA ALA A 46 -1.72 -17.63 22.61
C ALA A 46 -3.02 -16.87 22.27
N GLN A 47 -3.33 -15.76 22.93
CA GLN A 47 -4.51 -14.96 22.62
C GLN A 47 -4.35 -13.94 21.48
N CYS A 48 -3.36 -14.17 20.62
CA CYS A 48 -3.10 -13.51 19.35
C CYS A 48 -2.58 -12.07 19.36
N ILE A 49 -3.30 -11.11 19.95
CA ILE A 49 -2.89 -9.69 19.88
C ILE A 49 -1.53 -9.53 20.59
N SER A 50 -0.55 -9.04 19.84
CA SER A 50 0.84 -8.93 20.31
C SER A 50 1.36 -7.50 20.36
N SER A 51 0.68 -6.55 19.71
CA SER A 51 1.02 -5.12 19.76
C SER A 51 -0.15 -4.28 19.24
N PHE A 52 -0.39 -3.11 19.83
CA PHE A 52 -1.36 -2.13 19.33
C PHE A 52 -1.10 -0.73 19.92
N GLY A 53 -1.59 0.30 19.25
CA GLY A 53 -1.41 1.69 19.66
C GLY A 53 -2.01 2.69 18.67
N VAL A 54 -1.63 3.95 18.79
CA VAL A 54 -2.12 5.04 17.94
C VAL A 54 -1.00 5.58 17.07
N GLN A 55 -1.34 6.26 15.96
CA GLN A 55 -0.39 6.94 15.08
C GLN A 55 0.69 6.07 14.43
N ASP A 56 1.70 5.65 15.17
CA ASP A 56 2.89 4.95 14.72
C ASP A 56 3.43 4.06 15.86
N LYS A 57 4.55 3.37 15.62
CA LYS A 57 5.15 2.47 16.62
C LYS A 57 5.75 3.20 17.84
N ASP A 58 5.89 4.53 17.80
CA ASP A 58 6.37 5.34 18.92
C ASP A 58 5.25 5.77 19.89
N HIS A 59 3.99 5.42 19.59
CA HIS A 59 2.87 5.61 20.50
C HIS A 59 2.14 4.27 20.79
N PRO A 60 2.85 3.24 21.33
CA PRO A 60 2.26 1.95 21.64
C PRO A 60 1.44 1.99 22.93
N ILE A 61 0.35 1.22 22.97
CA ILE A 61 -0.34 0.82 24.21
C ILE A 61 0.15 -0.56 24.67
N MET A 62 0.49 -1.42 23.71
CA MET A 62 1.23 -2.67 23.87
C MET A 62 2.47 -2.61 22.98
N GLU A 63 3.65 -2.90 23.54
CA GLU A 63 4.96 -2.73 22.90
C GLU A 63 5.01 -3.31 21.47
N PHE A 64 5.70 -2.60 20.56
CA PHE A 64 5.90 -3.06 19.19
C PHE A 64 7.11 -4.00 19.07
N ASP A 65 6.82 -5.27 18.78
CA ASP A 65 7.80 -6.31 18.52
C ASP A 65 7.79 -6.75 17.05
N SER A 66 8.98 -7.08 16.52
CA SER A 66 9.10 -7.82 15.26
C SER A 66 8.43 -9.20 15.39
N ALA A 67 8.03 -9.80 14.26
CA ALA A 67 7.23 -11.02 14.26
C ALA A 67 7.88 -12.15 15.06
N LEU A 68 9.20 -12.32 14.95
CA LEU A 68 9.94 -13.32 15.72
C LEU A 68 9.82 -13.11 17.23
N ARG A 69 9.97 -11.87 17.70
CA ARG A 69 9.83 -11.53 19.13
C ARG A 69 8.38 -11.65 19.58
N ALA A 70 7.43 -11.28 18.73
CA ALA A 70 6.01 -11.40 19.01
C ALA A 70 5.61 -12.85 19.27
N TYR A 71 6.07 -13.81 18.47
CA TYR A 71 5.82 -15.25 18.70
C TYR A 71 6.35 -15.74 20.06
N GLN A 72 7.47 -15.17 20.52
CA GLN A 72 8.12 -15.54 21.79
C GLN A 72 7.44 -14.90 23.00
N ARG A 73 6.99 -13.64 22.87
CA ARG A 73 6.54 -12.81 23.99
C ARG A 73 5.02 -12.78 24.17
N VAL A 74 4.21 -13.04 23.13
CA VAL A 74 2.74 -12.89 23.20
C VAL A 74 2.10 -13.71 24.32
N ARG A 75 2.68 -14.86 24.70
CA ARG A 75 2.17 -15.69 25.80
C ARG A 75 2.32 -15.04 27.18
N THR A 76 3.36 -14.22 27.38
CA THR A 76 3.67 -13.61 28.68
C THR A 76 3.41 -12.11 28.73
N GLN A 77 3.32 -11.44 27.57
CA GLN A 77 3.15 -9.99 27.45
C GLN A 77 1.86 -9.59 26.71
N GLY A 78 1.20 -10.52 26.02
CA GLY A 78 -0.10 -10.30 25.37
C GLY A 78 -1.29 -10.45 26.32
N PHE A 79 -2.50 -10.50 25.78
CA PHE A 79 -3.71 -10.74 26.60
C PHE A 79 -3.71 -12.13 27.22
N ARG A 80 -4.21 -12.22 28.45
CA ARG A 80 -4.29 -13.45 29.24
C ARG A 80 -5.60 -13.52 30.02
N THR A 81 -6.09 -14.74 30.14
CA THR A 81 -7.26 -15.08 30.94
C THR A 81 -6.85 -16.21 31.87
N PHE A 82 -7.13 -16.06 33.15
CA PHE A 82 -6.86 -17.05 34.18
C PHE A 82 -8.18 -17.43 34.84
N ILE A 83 -8.43 -18.72 34.98
CA ILE A 83 -9.66 -19.26 35.56
C ILE A 83 -9.26 -20.21 36.70
N LYS A 84 -9.81 -20.01 37.89
CA LYS A 84 -9.81 -21.00 38.96
C LYS A 84 -11.20 -21.59 39.11
N LEU A 85 -11.24 -22.89 39.33
CA LEU A 85 -12.43 -23.64 39.72
C LEU A 85 -12.22 -24.11 41.17
N PRO A 86 -12.61 -23.30 42.18
CA PRO A 86 -12.26 -23.57 43.58
C PRO A 86 -12.79 -24.92 44.07
N ASP A 87 -13.98 -25.31 43.64
CA ASP A 87 -14.61 -26.57 44.03
C ASP A 87 -13.89 -27.81 43.46
N GLU A 88 -13.17 -27.63 42.35
CA GLU A 88 -12.40 -28.67 41.66
C GLU A 88 -10.91 -28.62 42.03
N GLY A 89 -10.44 -27.54 42.66
CA GLY A 89 -9.03 -27.31 42.96
C GLY A 89 -8.16 -27.09 41.71
N VAL A 90 -8.76 -26.62 40.61
CA VAL A 90 -8.09 -26.48 39.30
C VAL A 90 -7.79 -25.02 38.98
N PHE A 91 -6.58 -24.77 38.48
CA PHE A 91 -6.20 -23.54 37.79
C PHE A 91 -6.07 -23.82 36.29
N TYR A 92 -6.60 -22.92 35.48
CA TYR A 92 -6.66 -23.05 34.03
C TYR A 92 -6.35 -21.74 33.32
N GLU A 93 -5.51 -21.82 32.27
CA GLU A 93 -5.20 -20.71 31.37
C GLU A 93 -5.59 -21.14 29.93
N PRO A 94 -6.75 -20.69 29.40
CA PRO A 94 -7.16 -20.99 28.04
C PRO A 94 -6.19 -20.41 26.99
N PHE A 95 -6.22 -20.99 25.79
CA PHE A 95 -5.43 -20.62 24.61
C PHE A 95 -3.92 -20.87 24.71
N ALA A 96 -3.45 -21.48 25.79
CA ALA A 96 -2.14 -22.10 25.85
C ALA A 96 -2.14 -23.40 25.02
N PRO A 97 -1.05 -23.76 24.31
CA PRO A 97 -0.98 -25.03 23.58
C PRO A 97 -1.32 -26.23 24.48
N ASN A 98 -2.38 -26.96 24.15
CA ASN A 98 -2.90 -28.08 24.94
C ASN A 98 -3.59 -29.10 24.02
N GLU A 99 -3.25 -30.39 24.15
CA GLU A 99 -3.77 -31.47 23.29
C GLU A 99 -5.17 -31.95 23.70
N ASN A 100 -5.60 -31.62 24.92
CA ASN A 100 -6.89 -32.05 25.47
C ASN A 100 -8.03 -31.06 25.19
N VAL A 101 -7.79 -30.05 24.34
CA VAL A 101 -8.76 -29.00 24.03
C VAL A 101 -8.84 -28.78 22.53
N THR A 102 -9.98 -28.26 22.08
CA THR A 102 -10.12 -27.79 20.69
C THR A 102 -9.92 -26.28 20.66
N GLN A 103 -8.91 -25.80 19.95
CA GLN A 103 -8.64 -24.38 19.75
C GLN A 103 -8.86 -23.99 18.30
N ARG A 104 -9.52 -22.86 18.06
CA ARG A 104 -9.79 -22.32 16.73
C ARG A 104 -9.50 -20.83 16.67
N MET A 105 -8.97 -20.39 15.54
CA MET A 105 -8.80 -18.97 15.19
C MET A 105 -9.65 -18.66 13.97
N TYR A 106 -10.43 -17.59 14.01
CA TYR A 106 -11.28 -17.08 12.93
C TYR A 106 -10.82 -15.68 12.52
N ILE A 107 -10.52 -15.50 11.24
CA ILE A 107 -9.98 -14.27 10.68
C ILE A 107 -11.07 -13.63 9.80
N GLY A 108 -11.54 -12.45 10.21
CA GLY A 108 -12.39 -11.58 9.41
C GLY A 108 -11.63 -10.36 8.90
N ARG A 109 -12.26 -9.56 8.02
CA ARG A 109 -11.61 -8.36 7.46
C ARG A 109 -11.34 -7.28 8.50
N ASN A 110 -12.23 -7.15 9.49
CA ASN A 110 -12.15 -6.12 10.54
C ASN A 110 -12.14 -6.70 11.97
N GLU A 111 -11.98 -8.01 12.10
CA GLU A 111 -12.12 -8.70 13.38
C GLU A 111 -11.24 -9.94 13.45
N LEU A 112 -10.88 -10.30 14.67
CA LEU A 112 -10.23 -11.56 14.99
C LEU A 112 -11.00 -12.23 16.13
N GLU A 113 -11.33 -13.51 15.99
CA GLU A 113 -11.95 -14.29 17.05
C GLU A 113 -11.16 -15.57 17.31
N ILE A 114 -10.97 -15.93 18.57
CA ILE A 114 -10.44 -17.25 18.97
C ILE A 114 -11.46 -17.97 19.85
N GLU A 115 -11.49 -19.28 19.74
CA GLU A 115 -12.39 -20.17 20.48
C GLU A 115 -11.61 -21.32 21.08
N GLU A 116 -11.92 -21.67 22.32
CA GLU A 116 -11.45 -22.89 22.95
C GLU A 116 -12.60 -23.65 23.59
N LEU A 117 -12.67 -24.96 23.33
CA LEU A 117 -13.55 -25.90 24.00
C LEU A 117 -12.71 -26.87 24.84
N ASN A 118 -12.92 -26.83 26.16
CA ASN A 118 -12.36 -27.79 27.10
C ASN A 118 -13.51 -28.66 27.65
N GLU A 119 -13.64 -29.86 27.10
CA GLU A 119 -14.72 -30.79 27.48
C GLU A 119 -14.53 -31.35 28.90
N GLU A 120 -13.28 -31.52 29.35
CA GLU A 120 -12.95 -32.04 30.68
C GLU A 120 -13.40 -31.08 31.78
N LEU A 121 -13.09 -29.79 31.64
CA LEU A 121 -13.55 -28.75 32.56
C LEU A 121 -15.00 -28.33 32.32
N GLY A 122 -15.57 -28.69 31.17
CA GLY A 122 -16.92 -28.31 30.77
C GLY A 122 -17.06 -26.81 30.48
N LEU A 123 -16.01 -26.21 29.93
CA LEU A 123 -15.95 -24.78 29.62
C LEU A 123 -15.73 -24.52 28.13
N LYS A 124 -16.44 -23.53 27.61
CA LYS A 124 -16.18 -22.94 26.29
C LYS A 124 -15.83 -21.46 26.45
N ILE A 125 -14.73 -21.04 25.84
CA ILE A 125 -14.21 -19.68 25.91
C ILE A 125 -14.08 -19.11 24.50
N ASN A 126 -14.63 -17.92 24.27
CA ASN A 126 -14.47 -17.17 23.02
C ASN A 126 -13.85 -15.80 23.32
N VAL A 127 -12.92 -15.33 22.49
CA VAL A 127 -12.34 -13.98 22.58
C VAL A 127 -12.45 -13.31 21.22
N LEU A 128 -13.18 -12.20 21.15
CA LEU A 128 -13.37 -11.38 19.94
C LEU A 128 -12.65 -10.03 20.08
N TYR A 129 -11.93 -9.63 19.04
CA TYR A 129 -11.20 -8.38 18.92
C TYR A 129 -11.73 -7.54 17.76
N TYR A 130 -11.96 -6.25 18.00
CA TYR A 130 -12.30 -5.25 16.98
C TYR A 130 -12.01 -3.83 17.49
N THR A 131 -11.88 -2.85 16.60
CA THR A 131 -11.66 -1.44 16.96
C THR A 131 -12.97 -0.65 16.95
N ILE A 132 -13.03 0.47 17.69
CA ILE A 132 -14.19 1.38 17.71
C ILE A 132 -14.13 2.34 16.51
N PRO A 133 -15.10 2.30 15.57
CA PRO A 133 -15.22 3.28 14.50
C PRO A 133 -16.04 4.51 14.91
N GLY A 134 -15.88 5.60 14.16
CA GLY A 134 -16.75 6.78 14.21
C GLY A 134 -16.70 7.57 15.52
N GLU A 135 -15.67 7.37 16.34
CA GLU A 135 -15.51 8.06 17.62
C GLU A 135 -14.19 8.84 17.68
N ARG A 136 -14.18 9.86 18.54
CA ARG A 136 -13.05 10.76 18.79
C ARG A 136 -11.92 10.12 19.60
N ILE A 137 -12.17 8.93 20.13
CA ILE A 137 -11.25 8.15 20.93
C ILE A 137 -10.97 6.83 20.18
N PRO A 138 -9.71 6.57 19.80
CA PRO A 138 -9.32 5.27 19.26
C PRO A 138 -9.29 4.23 20.38
N ALA A 139 -9.94 3.09 20.17
CA ALA A 139 -9.94 2.00 21.14
C ALA A 139 -10.04 0.61 20.50
N LEU A 140 -9.36 -0.35 21.12
CA LEU A 140 -9.51 -1.79 20.92
C LEU A 140 -10.54 -2.31 21.90
N VAL A 141 -11.54 -3.01 21.39
CA VAL A 141 -12.49 -3.77 22.20
C VAL A 141 -12.09 -5.25 22.17
N ARG A 142 -11.96 -5.82 23.35
CA ARG A 142 -11.77 -7.25 23.59
C ARG A 142 -12.98 -7.79 24.32
N LYS A 143 -13.70 -8.72 23.71
CA LYS A 143 -14.88 -9.38 24.30
C LYS A 143 -14.57 -10.84 24.60
N VAL A 144 -14.49 -11.19 25.88
CA VAL A 144 -14.34 -12.58 26.35
C VAL A 144 -15.71 -13.12 26.73
N THR A 145 -16.07 -14.29 26.22
CA THR A 145 -17.29 -15.01 26.62
C THR A 145 -16.89 -16.33 27.23
N ILE A 146 -17.31 -16.60 28.47
CA ILE A 146 -17.07 -17.87 29.18
C ILE A 146 -18.42 -18.54 29.38
N LYS A 147 -18.57 -19.76 28.88
CA LYS A 147 -19.80 -20.53 28.93
C LYS A 147 -19.59 -21.87 29.64
N ASN A 148 -20.52 -22.20 30.55
CA ASN A 148 -20.60 -23.53 31.13
C ASN A 148 -21.32 -24.46 30.15
N VAL A 149 -20.61 -25.44 29.61
CA VAL A 149 -21.16 -26.47 28.70
C VAL A 149 -21.36 -27.81 29.39
N SER A 150 -21.07 -27.90 30.69
CA SER A 150 -21.36 -29.08 31.51
C SER A 150 -22.82 -29.14 31.96
N SER A 151 -23.19 -30.24 32.61
CA SER A 151 -24.52 -30.42 33.21
C SER A 151 -24.62 -29.97 34.67
N ALA A 152 -23.54 -29.45 35.27
CA ALA A 152 -23.50 -29.03 36.67
C ALA A 152 -23.12 -27.54 36.79
N PRO A 153 -23.57 -26.82 37.83
CA PRO A 153 -23.12 -25.45 38.09
C PRO A 153 -21.59 -25.40 38.31
N LYS A 154 -20.95 -24.33 37.85
CA LYS A 154 -19.49 -24.14 37.96
C LYS A 154 -19.19 -22.84 38.71
N LYS A 155 -18.56 -22.95 39.88
CA LYS A 155 -18.01 -21.78 40.60
C LYS A 155 -16.66 -21.39 40.00
N LEU A 156 -16.52 -20.14 39.58
CA LEU A 156 -15.34 -19.61 38.90
C LEU A 156 -14.81 -18.36 39.59
N GLU A 157 -13.49 -18.26 39.72
CA GLU A 157 -12.77 -17.01 39.89
C GLU A 157 -11.96 -16.74 38.62
N VAL A 158 -12.06 -15.54 38.05
CA VAL A 158 -11.47 -15.18 36.76
C VAL A 158 -10.65 -13.90 36.89
N LEU A 159 -9.47 -13.89 36.28
CA LEU A 159 -8.71 -12.68 35.96
C LEU A 159 -8.50 -12.59 34.46
N ASP A 160 -8.88 -11.46 33.87
CA ASP A 160 -8.86 -11.31 32.42
C ASP A 160 -8.30 -9.95 32.00
N GLY A 161 -7.27 -9.91 31.18
CA GLY A 161 -6.64 -8.64 30.79
C GLY A 161 -5.21 -8.79 30.29
N MET A 162 -4.35 -7.81 30.58
CA MET A 162 -2.96 -7.77 30.09
C MET A 162 -1.96 -7.50 31.22
N PRO A 163 -0.77 -8.15 31.17
CA PRO A 163 0.25 -8.08 32.22
C PRO A 163 1.04 -6.77 32.19
N ALA A 164 1.06 -6.06 31.07
CA ALA A 164 1.74 -4.78 30.92
C ALA A 164 0.90 -3.85 30.02
N VAL A 165 0.68 -2.63 30.48
CA VAL A 165 0.09 -1.51 29.72
C VAL A 165 1.17 -0.45 29.59
N VAL A 166 1.45 0.00 28.36
CA VAL A 166 2.38 1.10 28.13
C VAL A 166 1.66 2.43 28.41
N PRO A 167 2.12 3.22 29.40
CA PRO A 167 1.59 4.56 29.62
C PRO A 167 1.92 5.50 28.46
N TYR A 168 1.05 6.47 28.18
CA TYR A 168 1.32 7.47 27.16
C TYR A 168 2.60 8.27 27.47
N GLY A 169 3.35 8.60 26.42
CA GLY A 169 4.63 9.33 26.51
C GLY A 169 5.87 8.42 26.49
N VAL A 170 5.71 7.10 26.41
CA VAL A 170 6.82 6.15 26.29
C VAL A 170 6.93 5.63 24.84
N ASN A 171 7.96 6.08 24.13
CA ASN A 171 8.21 5.65 22.75
C ASN A 171 8.93 4.28 22.65
N ASP A 172 9.01 3.74 21.42
CA ASP A 172 9.56 2.41 21.13
C ASP A 172 11.02 2.27 21.60
N TYR A 173 11.82 3.33 21.40
CA TYR A 173 13.22 3.36 21.81
C TYR A 173 13.35 3.25 23.34
N VAL A 174 12.58 4.05 24.09
CA VAL A 174 12.61 4.05 25.56
C VAL A 174 12.15 2.70 26.12
N LEU A 175 11.13 2.06 25.54
CA LEU A 175 10.70 0.71 25.93
C LEU A 175 11.83 -0.32 25.77
N LYS A 176 12.57 -0.26 24.68
CA LYS A 176 13.61 -1.25 24.37
C LYS A 176 14.92 -1.03 25.11
N HIS A 177 15.25 0.23 25.44
CA HIS A 177 16.58 0.59 25.93
C HIS A 177 16.60 1.20 27.33
N MET A 178 15.47 1.68 27.86
CA MET A 178 15.44 2.48 29.11
C MET A 178 14.27 2.13 30.05
N LEU A 179 13.65 0.94 29.89
CA LEU A 179 12.45 0.54 30.65
C LEU A 179 12.61 0.59 32.18
N THR A 180 13.78 0.29 32.71
CA THR A 180 14.02 0.36 34.17
C THR A 180 13.90 1.80 34.69
N THR A 181 14.51 2.76 33.99
CA THR A 181 14.56 4.17 34.40
C THR A 181 13.21 4.85 34.21
N ILE A 182 12.57 4.63 33.06
CA ILE A 182 11.32 5.31 32.71
C ILE A 182 10.17 5.00 33.68
N LYS A 183 10.20 3.85 34.37
CA LYS A 183 9.22 3.50 35.41
C LYS A 183 9.03 4.61 36.44
N ALA A 184 10.09 5.35 36.80
CA ALA A 184 9.98 6.44 37.79
C ALA A 184 9.01 7.56 37.38
N TRP A 185 8.75 7.70 36.08
CA TRP A 185 7.77 8.64 35.52
C TRP A 185 6.36 8.04 35.38
N MET A 186 6.21 6.71 35.40
CA MET A 186 4.93 6.05 35.15
C MET A 186 3.97 6.21 36.34
N GLU A 187 2.73 6.56 36.03
CA GLU A 187 1.64 6.71 36.99
C GLU A 187 0.29 6.24 36.43
N VAL A 188 -0.56 5.71 37.30
CA VAL A 188 -1.95 5.34 37.02
C VAL A 188 -2.89 6.17 37.89
N HIS A 189 -3.77 6.93 37.24
CA HIS A 189 -4.80 7.74 37.87
C HIS A 189 -6.19 7.12 37.69
N ASN A 190 -7.19 7.68 38.38
CA ASN A 190 -8.62 7.40 38.16
C ASN A 190 -9.08 5.95 38.37
N LEU A 191 -8.24 5.14 39.01
CA LEU A 191 -8.51 3.73 39.34
C LEU A 191 -9.76 3.57 40.23
N GLU A 192 -10.01 4.50 41.16
CA GLU A 192 -11.18 4.44 42.04
C GLU A 192 -12.52 4.62 41.31
N LYS A 193 -12.52 5.21 40.11
CA LYS A 193 -13.71 5.29 39.25
C LYS A 193 -13.87 4.09 38.32
N GLY A 194 -13.00 3.07 38.44
CA GLY A 194 -13.01 1.90 37.55
C GLY A 194 -12.49 2.17 36.13
N MET A 195 -11.84 3.32 35.90
CA MET A 195 -11.34 3.75 34.59
C MET A 195 -9.88 4.20 34.69
N PRO A 196 -8.93 3.28 34.99
CA PRO A 196 -7.53 3.61 35.12
C PRO A 196 -6.98 4.33 33.89
N PHE A 197 -6.21 5.39 34.15
CA PHE A 197 -5.63 6.30 33.18
C PHE A 197 -4.10 6.30 33.35
N PHE A 198 -3.38 5.84 32.33
CA PHE A 198 -1.95 5.54 32.36
C PHE A 198 -1.18 6.61 31.58
N LYS A 199 -0.31 7.36 32.25
CA LYS A 199 0.55 8.39 31.63
C LYS A 199 1.91 8.49 32.33
N LEU A 200 2.82 9.26 31.73
CA LEU A 200 3.99 9.78 32.43
C LEU A 200 3.65 11.05 33.22
N LYS A 201 4.31 11.23 34.37
CA LYS A 201 4.18 12.42 35.24
C LYS A 201 4.61 13.72 34.57
N SER A 202 5.60 13.64 33.69
CA SER A 202 6.15 14.78 32.95
C SER A 202 6.78 14.31 31.64
N SER A 203 7.19 15.26 30.80
CA SER A 203 8.14 15.02 29.72
C SER A 203 9.45 14.40 30.26
N THR A 204 10.11 13.64 29.39
CA THR A 204 11.29 12.82 29.72
C THR A 204 12.55 13.27 28.98
N GLU A 205 12.42 14.21 28.06
CA GLU A 205 13.53 14.79 27.33
C GLU A 205 14.46 15.56 28.26
N ASP A 206 15.77 15.44 28.02
CA ASP A 206 16.80 16.17 28.76
C ASP A 206 16.91 17.61 28.23
N VAL A 207 15.84 18.39 28.43
CA VAL A 207 15.71 19.77 27.99
C VAL A 207 15.20 20.65 29.14
N PRO A 208 15.51 21.96 29.17
CA PRO A 208 15.06 22.85 30.26
C PRO A 208 13.54 22.97 30.39
N LYS A 209 12.81 22.66 29.32
CA LYS A 209 11.34 22.75 29.27
C LYS A 209 10.73 21.41 29.69
N VAL A 210 10.33 21.33 30.96
CA VAL A 210 9.59 20.18 31.49
C VAL A 210 8.09 20.50 31.47
N GLU A 211 7.29 19.62 30.87
CA GLU A 211 5.84 19.81 30.73
C GLU A 211 5.08 18.62 31.31
N GLU A 212 3.83 18.86 31.74
CA GLU A 212 2.90 17.80 32.10
C GLU A 212 2.21 17.27 30.83
N LEU A 213 2.05 15.96 30.72
CA LEU A 213 1.32 15.33 29.61
C LEU A 213 -0.18 15.28 29.94
N ALA A 214 -1.04 15.87 29.13
CA ALA A 214 -2.49 15.81 29.37
C ALA A 214 -3.09 14.46 28.94
N GLU A 215 -2.44 13.83 27.97
CA GLU A 215 -2.93 12.66 27.27
C GLU A 215 -2.58 11.36 28.02
N GLY A 216 -3.34 10.32 27.74
CA GLY A 216 -3.17 9.05 28.45
C GLY A 216 -3.77 7.86 27.74
N THR A 217 -3.24 6.70 28.07
CA THR A 217 -3.85 5.41 27.77
C THR A 217 -4.95 5.14 28.81
N PHE A 218 -6.02 4.44 28.44
CA PHE A 218 -7.04 4.00 29.39
C PHE A 218 -7.39 2.52 29.22
N TYR A 219 -7.94 1.93 30.29
CA TYR A 219 -8.50 0.58 30.29
C TYR A 219 -9.82 0.60 31.05
N ILE A 220 -10.91 0.27 30.37
CA ILE A 220 -12.25 0.18 30.97
C ILE A 220 -12.72 -1.26 30.83
N SER A 221 -13.30 -1.81 31.91
CA SER A 221 -13.87 -3.15 31.85
C SER A 221 -15.30 -3.22 32.33
N LEU A 222 -16.10 -3.91 31.52
CA LEU A 222 -17.52 -4.13 31.75
C LEU A 222 -17.79 -5.64 31.79
N VAL A 223 -18.39 -6.12 32.88
CA VAL A 223 -18.87 -7.49 32.97
C VAL A 223 -20.37 -7.52 32.73
N ASN A 224 -20.83 -8.40 31.84
CA ASN A 224 -22.24 -8.67 31.62
C ASN A 224 -22.61 -10.08 32.06
N ARG A 225 -23.54 -10.17 33.01
CA ARG A 225 -24.10 -11.43 33.52
C ARG A 225 -25.62 -11.34 33.55
N GLY A 226 -26.31 -12.32 32.94
CA GLY A 226 -27.77 -12.34 32.88
C GLY A 226 -28.40 -11.07 32.28
N GLY A 227 -27.70 -10.42 31.34
CA GLY A 227 -28.14 -9.18 30.69
C GLY A 227 -27.95 -7.90 31.50
N LYS A 228 -27.29 -7.97 32.67
CA LYS A 228 -26.91 -6.80 33.47
C LYS A 228 -25.42 -6.52 33.29
N SER A 229 -25.11 -5.27 32.99
CA SER A 229 -23.75 -4.75 32.80
C SER A 229 -23.27 -4.01 34.04
N GLU A 230 -22.09 -4.35 34.53
CA GLU A 230 -21.41 -3.72 35.67
C GLU A 230 -19.98 -3.30 35.30
N LEU A 231 -19.62 -2.06 35.63
CA LEU A 231 -18.25 -1.55 35.50
C LEU A 231 -17.38 -2.15 36.62
N VAL A 232 -16.26 -2.76 36.26
CA VAL A 232 -15.38 -3.45 37.21
C VAL A 232 -14.05 -2.73 37.34
N LYS A 233 -13.62 -2.49 38.58
CA LYS A 233 -12.31 -1.91 38.92
C LYS A 233 -11.18 -2.90 38.58
N PRO A 234 -10.27 -2.58 37.64
CA PRO A 234 -9.17 -3.47 37.29
C PRO A 234 -8.09 -3.55 38.40
N ILE A 235 -7.30 -4.62 38.35
CA ILE A 235 -6.02 -4.74 39.06
C ILE A 235 -4.94 -4.22 38.13
N VAL A 236 -4.30 -3.11 38.50
CA VAL A 236 -3.24 -2.45 37.74
C VAL A 236 -1.84 -2.67 38.32
N ASP A 237 -1.74 -3.21 39.53
CA ASP A 237 -0.46 -3.59 40.14
C ASP A 237 -0.12 -5.05 39.77
N PRO A 238 0.87 -5.29 38.89
CA PRO A 238 1.21 -6.65 38.45
C PRO A 238 1.66 -7.56 39.61
N ASP A 239 2.26 -7.01 40.67
CA ASP A 239 2.75 -7.80 41.80
C ASP A 239 1.59 -8.46 42.56
N LEU A 240 0.38 -7.89 42.53
CA LEU A 240 -0.81 -8.50 43.13
C LEU A 240 -1.26 -9.75 42.36
N VAL A 241 -0.92 -9.85 41.08
CA VAL A 241 -1.28 -11.00 40.23
C VAL A 241 -0.16 -12.04 40.22
N PHE A 242 1.07 -11.60 39.96
CA PHE A 242 2.22 -12.48 39.68
C PHE A 242 3.14 -12.71 40.89
N GLY A 243 3.03 -11.91 41.95
CA GLY A 243 3.85 -12.09 43.14
C GLY A 243 5.32 -11.89 42.87
N THR A 244 6.12 -12.93 43.08
CA THR A 244 7.58 -12.88 42.88
C THR A 244 8.01 -13.30 41.47
N ASP A 245 7.09 -13.81 40.66
CA ASP A 245 7.38 -14.21 39.28
C ASP A 245 7.47 -12.99 38.35
N THR A 246 8.66 -12.40 38.26
CA THR A 246 8.96 -11.28 37.37
C THR A 246 9.02 -11.66 35.88
N SER A 247 8.99 -12.96 35.55
CA SER A 247 8.82 -13.41 34.16
C SER A 247 7.37 -13.26 33.67
N MET A 248 6.45 -13.00 34.60
CA MET A 248 5.00 -12.96 34.39
C MET A 248 4.48 -14.26 33.79
N LEU A 249 5.11 -15.42 34.04
CA LEU A 249 4.67 -16.69 33.47
C LEU A 249 3.49 -17.26 34.27
N ARG A 250 3.61 -17.31 35.59
CA ARG A 250 2.61 -17.87 36.51
C ARG A 250 2.01 -16.77 37.40
N PRO A 251 0.67 -16.65 37.45
CA PRO A 251 0.04 -15.68 38.34
C PRO A 251 0.03 -16.22 39.78
N GLU A 252 1.20 -16.27 40.44
CA GLU A 252 1.42 -16.94 41.73
C GLU A 252 0.41 -16.54 42.80
N ASN A 253 0.13 -15.23 42.91
CA ASN A 253 -0.80 -14.71 43.91
C ASN A 253 -2.24 -15.08 43.58
N PHE A 254 -2.65 -15.06 42.31
CA PHE A 254 -3.99 -15.50 41.93
C PHE A 254 -4.18 -17.01 42.17
N MET A 255 -3.16 -17.83 41.87
CA MET A 255 -3.21 -19.27 42.14
C MET A 255 -3.27 -19.58 43.64
N GLY A 256 -2.51 -18.84 44.46
CA GLY A 256 -2.35 -19.13 45.89
C GLY A 256 -3.39 -18.52 46.82
N LYS A 257 -4.15 -17.51 46.38
CA LYS A 257 -5.08 -16.73 47.23
C LYS A 257 -6.46 -16.60 46.59
N PRO A 258 -7.55 -16.50 47.37
CA PRO A 258 -8.87 -16.14 46.85
C PRO A 258 -8.84 -14.80 46.11
N LEU A 259 -9.60 -14.67 45.02
CA LEU A 259 -9.66 -13.43 44.23
C LEU A 259 -10.07 -12.21 45.07
N SER A 260 -10.96 -12.40 46.05
CA SER A 260 -11.39 -11.35 46.96
C SER A 260 -10.24 -10.69 47.73
N GLU A 261 -9.21 -11.45 48.12
CA GLU A 261 -8.00 -10.91 48.77
C GLU A 261 -7.19 -10.01 47.84
N LEU A 262 -7.08 -10.38 46.55
CA LEU A 262 -6.39 -9.58 45.54
C LEU A 262 -7.14 -8.26 45.29
N THR A 263 -8.46 -8.32 45.15
CA THR A 263 -9.28 -7.12 44.91
C THR A 263 -9.36 -6.19 46.12
N GLY A 264 -9.20 -6.73 47.33
CA GLY A 264 -9.17 -5.96 48.57
C GLY A 264 -7.79 -5.36 48.90
N ALA A 265 -6.73 -5.79 48.21
CA ALA A 265 -5.37 -5.32 48.45
C ALA A 265 -5.17 -3.88 47.92
N LYS A 266 -4.33 -3.12 48.64
CA LYS A 266 -3.91 -1.80 48.18
C LYS A 266 -2.97 -1.95 46.98
N GLN A 267 -3.35 -1.36 45.85
CA GLN A 267 -2.56 -1.38 44.62
C GLN A 267 -1.51 -0.25 44.60
N VAL A 268 -0.32 -0.52 44.08
CA VAL A 268 0.71 0.51 43.82
C VAL A 268 0.57 1.01 42.38
N THR A 269 0.32 2.31 42.22
CA THR A 269 -0.01 2.94 40.93
C THR A 269 1.11 3.80 40.35
N PHE A 270 2.33 3.69 40.87
CA PHE A 270 3.48 4.50 40.43
C PHE A 270 4.76 3.67 40.44
N ASN A 271 5.77 4.08 39.68
CA ASN A 271 7.11 3.47 39.66
C ASN A 271 7.16 1.99 39.22
N LYS A 272 6.11 1.52 38.55
CA LYS A 272 5.98 0.16 38.00
C LYS A 272 5.53 0.24 36.55
N LEU A 273 5.85 -0.78 35.76
CA LEU A 273 5.15 -1.01 34.50
C LEU A 273 3.77 -1.57 34.88
N PRO A 274 2.68 -0.82 34.66
CA PRO A 274 1.38 -1.21 35.19
C PRO A 274 0.79 -2.36 34.38
N SER A 275 -0.09 -3.14 35.00
CA SER A 275 -0.93 -4.15 34.34
C SER A 275 -2.37 -3.64 34.21
N ALA A 276 -3.26 -4.44 33.65
CA ALA A 276 -4.70 -4.25 33.77
C ALA A 276 -5.42 -5.59 33.67
N PHE A 277 -5.89 -6.12 34.80
CA PHE A 277 -6.70 -7.35 34.87
C PHE A 277 -8.07 -7.08 35.48
N THR A 278 -9.11 -7.54 34.80
CA THR A 278 -10.49 -7.51 35.28
C THR A 278 -10.76 -8.70 36.18
N PRO A 279 -11.05 -8.49 37.48
CA PRO A 279 -11.45 -9.55 38.40
C PRO A 279 -12.93 -9.89 38.30
N LEU A 280 -13.26 -11.18 38.33
CA LEU A 280 -14.64 -11.64 38.36
C LEU A 280 -14.79 -12.94 39.18
N GLU A 281 -15.69 -12.96 40.16
CA GLU A 281 -16.13 -14.19 40.86
C GLU A 281 -17.61 -14.45 40.57
N LEU A 282 -17.95 -15.68 40.16
CA LEU A 282 -19.33 -16.04 39.81
C LEU A 282 -19.61 -17.55 39.90
N ILE A 283 -20.89 -17.90 39.80
CA ILE A 283 -21.36 -19.27 39.58
C ILE A 283 -22.10 -19.26 38.24
N LEU A 284 -21.70 -20.12 37.30
CA LEU A 284 -22.39 -20.32 36.02
C LEU A 284 -23.24 -21.58 36.06
N GLU A 285 -24.54 -21.43 35.87
CA GLU A 285 -25.47 -22.56 35.69
C GLU A 285 -25.21 -23.29 34.36
N PRO A 286 -25.65 -24.55 34.20
CA PRO A 286 -25.55 -25.28 32.93
C PRO A 286 -26.11 -24.47 31.75
N GLY A 287 -25.27 -24.21 30.75
CA GLY A 287 -25.61 -23.43 29.56
C GLY A 287 -25.55 -21.91 29.72
N GLU A 288 -25.35 -21.39 30.94
CA GLU A 288 -25.17 -19.96 31.20
C GLU A 288 -23.79 -19.48 30.70
N GLU A 289 -23.72 -18.20 30.31
CA GLU A 289 -22.49 -17.53 29.92
C GLU A 289 -22.34 -16.19 30.64
N VAL A 290 -21.09 -15.76 30.78
CA VAL A 290 -20.72 -14.40 31.19
C VAL A 290 -19.86 -13.77 30.10
N LYS A 291 -20.00 -12.47 29.91
CA LYS A 291 -19.17 -11.70 28.98
C LYS A 291 -18.36 -10.65 29.72
N ILE A 292 -17.09 -10.51 29.36
CA ILE A 292 -16.20 -9.45 29.82
C ILE A 292 -15.81 -8.63 28.60
N TYR A 293 -16.12 -7.34 28.62
CA TYR A 293 -15.67 -6.38 27.63
C TYR A 293 -14.53 -5.56 28.24
N SER A 294 -13.41 -5.48 27.54
CA SER A 294 -12.32 -4.57 27.86
C SER A 294 -12.15 -3.59 26.71
N VAL A 295 -12.25 -2.29 27.01
CA VAL A 295 -12.04 -1.20 26.06
C VAL A 295 -10.72 -0.54 26.43
N ILE A 296 -9.73 -0.68 25.57
CA ILE A 296 -8.37 -0.16 25.78
C ILE A 296 -8.07 0.86 24.70
N GLY A 297 -7.67 2.07 25.06
CA GLY A 297 -7.48 3.12 24.08
C GLY A 297 -6.62 4.28 24.55
N TYR A 298 -6.62 5.31 23.72
CA TYR A 298 -5.91 6.57 23.97
C TYR A 298 -6.91 7.72 24.03
N VAL A 299 -6.63 8.72 24.85
CA VAL A 299 -7.47 9.90 24.97
C VAL A 299 -6.60 11.15 25.19
N PRO A 300 -6.92 12.29 24.56
CA PRO A 300 -6.12 13.52 24.67
C PRO A 300 -6.18 14.16 26.06
N HIS A 301 -7.23 13.92 26.84
CA HIS A 301 -7.31 14.33 28.25
C HIS A 301 -8.40 13.55 29.00
N ILE A 302 -8.21 13.36 30.31
CA ILE A 302 -9.10 12.54 31.15
C ILE A 302 -10.58 12.96 31.11
N ALA A 303 -10.87 14.26 31.01
CA ALA A 303 -12.25 14.76 30.94
C ALA A 303 -13.02 14.22 29.71
N MET A 304 -12.32 13.96 28.60
CA MET A 304 -12.94 13.35 27.44
C MET A 304 -13.33 11.90 27.73
N LEU A 305 -12.47 11.12 28.41
CA LEU A 305 -12.77 9.74 28.80
C LEU A 305 -14.01 9.66 29.71
N GLU A 306 -14.13 10.58 30.66
CA GLU A 306 -15.29 10.65 31.56
C GLU A 306 -16.61 10.85 30.78
N GLY A 307 -16.57 11.60 29.67
CA GLY A 307 -17.71 11.75 28.75
C GLY A 307 -18.08 10.49 27.97
N TYR A 308 -17.17 9.51 27.87
CA TYR A 308 -17.41 8.22 27.21
C TYR A 308 -17.72 7.08 28.19
N ALA A 309 -17.59 7.30 29.50
CA ALA A 309 -17.74 6.27 30.53
C ALA A 309 -19.04 5.47 30.40
N GLU A 310 -20.18 6.15 30.26
CA GLU A 310 -21.49 5.50 30.12
C GLU A 310 -21.62 4.72 28.80
N LYS A 311 -21.05 5.24 27.70
CA LYS A 311 -21.06 4.57 26.39
C LYS A 311 -20.24 3.28 26.43
N PHE A 312 -19.01 3.35 26.96
CA PHE A 312 -18.12 2.19 27.03
C PHE A 312 -18.54 1.18 28.10
N ALA A 313 -19.34 1.60 29.09
CA ALA A 313 -20.02 0.70 30.02
C ALA A 313 -21.36 0.14 29.47
N ASN A 314 -21.63 0.22 28.16
CA ASN A 314 -22.87 -0.25 27.55
C ASN A 314 -22.62 -1.31 26.48
N GLU A 315 -23.08 -2.54 26.73
CA GLU A 315 -22.95 -3.68 25.81
C GLU A 315 -23.56 -3.39 24.43
N LYS A 316 -24.77 -2.83 24.39
CA LYS A 316 -25.46 -2.54 23.12
C LYS A 316 -24.71 -1.54 22.26
N TYR A 317 -24.10 -0.54 22.90
CA TYR A 317 -23.28 0.43 22.21
C TYR A 317 -22.04 -0.24 21.59
N LEU A 318 -21.32 -1.06 22.38
CA LEU A 318 -20.14 -1.78 21.88
C LEU A 318 -20.48 -2.78 20.76
N GLU A 319 -21.60 -3.49 20.84
CA GLU A 319 -22.07 -4.39 19.76
C GLU A 319 -22.54 -3.61 18.52
N GLY A 320 -23.11 -2.42 18.72
CA GLY A 320 -23.40 -1.48 17.64
C GLY A 320 -22.12 -1.05 16.91
N LYS A 321 -21.07 -0.70 17.65
CA LYS A 321 -19.76 -0.32 17.10
C LYS A 321 -19.05 -1.45 16.35
N TYR A 322 -19.19 -2.69 16.81
CA TYR A 322 -18.75 -3.87 16.08
C TYR A 322 -19.44 -3.99 14.71
N THR A 323 -20.78 -3.83 14.70
CA THR A 323 -21.57 -3.91 13.47
C THR A 323 -21.25 -2.76 12.51
N GLU A 324 -21.10 -1.53 13.04
CA GLU A 324 -20.71 -0.34 12.29
C GLU A 324 -19.35 -0.52 11.62
N GLY A 325 -18.35 -1.05 12.34
CA GLY A 325 -17.00 -1.24 11.81
C GLY A 325 -16.96 -2.22 10.65
N ASN A 326 -17.67 -3.35 10.79
CA ASN A 326 -17.82 -4.31 9.70
C ASN A 326 -18.58 -3.72 8.50
N ALA A 327 -19.61 -2.90 8.73
CA ALA A 327 -20.36 -2.25 7.66
C ALA A 327 -19.51 -1.25 6.86
N ILE A 328 -18.63 -0.49 7.54
CA ILE A 328 -17.68 0.42 6.87
C ILE A 328 -16.76 -0.35 5.93
N ILE A 329 -16.19 -1.48 6.37
CA ILE A 329 -15.33 -2.31 5.53
C ILE A 329 -16.10 -2.93 4.36
N GLU A 330 -17.32 -3.42 4.59
CA GLU A 330 -18.14 -4.00 3.53
C GLU A 330 -18.57 -2.95 2.48
N GLU A 331 -18.81 -1.69 2.88
CA GLU A 331 -19.08 -0.61 1.90
C GLU A 331 -17.84 -0.30 1.06
N ILE A 332 -16.63 -0.33 1.63
CA ILE A 332 -15.38 -0.14 0.86
C ILE A 332 -15.20 -1.26 -0.17
N VAL A 333 -15.29 -2.53 0.24
CA VAL A 333 -15.01 -3.66 -0.67
C VAL A 333 -16.14 -3.94 -1.67
N LYS A 334 -17.27 -3.24 -1.54
CA LYS A 334 -18.39 -3.31 -2.49
C LYS A 334 -18.02 -2.86 -3.89
N ASP A 335 -17.04 -1.96 -4.02
CA ASP A 335 -16.55 -1.48 -5.31
C ASP A 335 -16.09 -2.63 -6.23
N ILE A 336 -15.50 -3.67 -5.65
CA ILE A 336 -15.04 -4.88 -6.36
C ILE A 336 -15.98 -6.07 -6.20
N SER A 337 -17.24 -5.84 -5.81
CA SER A 337 -18.20 -6.92 -5.56
C SER A 337 -18.19 -7.93 -6.70
N THR A 338 -17.84 -9.18 -6.38
CA THR A 338 -17.64 -10.28 -7.33
C THR A 338 -18.48 -11.45 -6.86
N LYS A 339 -19.19 -12.10 -7.80
CA LYS A 339 -19.94 -13.32 -7.55
C LYS A 339 -19.65 -14.32 -8.66
N THR A 340 -18.97 -15.39 -8.32
CA THR A 340 -18.63 -16.51 -9.20
C THR A 340 -19.09 -17.83 -8.58
N SER A 341 -18.81 -18.95 -9.24
CA SER A 341 -18.93 -20.29 -8.64
C SER A 341 -17.93 -20.53 -7.50
N SER A 342 -16.89 -19.69 -7.38
CA SER A 342 -15.82 -19.80 -6.37
C SER A 342 -15.94 -18.70 -5.34
N LYS A 343 -16.60 -19.01 -4.21
CA LYS A 343 -16.66 -18.10 -3.04
C LYS A 343 -15.27 -17.68 -2.57
N LEU A 344 -14.28 -18.56 -2.70
CA LEU A 344 -12.89 -18.29 -2.32
C LEU A 344 -12.27 -17.19 -3.19
N PHE A 345 -12.52 -17.22 -4.51
CA PHE A 345 -12.07 -16.19 -5.43
C PHE A 345 -12.75 -14.84 -5.15
N ASP A 346 -14.06 -14.88 -4.89
CA ASP A 346 -14.87 -13.69 -4.59
C ASP A 346 -14.37 -12.96 -3.32
N GLU A 347 -14.14 -13.71 -2.24
CA GLU A 347 -13.68 -13.14 -0.97
C GLU A 347 -12.20 -12.71 -1.01
N TYR A 348 -11.37 -13.38 -1.82
CA TYR A 348 -9.98 -12.99 -2.09
C TYR A 348 -9.92 -11.68 -2.89
N ALA A 349 -10.80 -11.46 -3.86
CA ALA A 349 -10.86 -10.20 -4.60
C ALA A 349 -11.18 -9.01 -3.68
N LYS A 350 -12.15 -9.17 -2.78
CA LYS A 350 -12.45 -8.17 -1.74
C LYS A 350 -11.25 -7.90 -0.82
N GLN A 351 -10.52 -8.94 -0.40
CA GLN A 351 -9.36 -8.79 0.46
C GLN A 351 -8.20 -8.06 -0.26
N CYS A 352 -7.91 -8.41 -1.51
CA CYS A 352 -6.93 -7.71 -2.33
C CYS A 352 -7.29 -6.23 -2.51
N TYR A 353 -8.58 -5.91 -2.72
CA TYR A 353 -9.04 -4.53 -2.84
C TYR A 353 -8.85 -3.76 -1.54
N LEU A 354 -9.25 -4.33 -0.40
CA LEU A 354 -9.03 -3.72 0.91
C LEU A 354 -7.54 -3.44 1.17
N ASP A 355 -6.67 -4.40 0.89
CA ASP A 355 -5.23 -4.23 1.12
C ASP A 355 -4.59 -3.25 0.12
N ASN A 356 -5.13 -3.14 -1.09
CA ASN A 356 -4.76 -2.08 -2.04
C ASN A 356 -5.17 -0.70 -1.52
N VAL A 357 -6.37 -0.57 -0.97
CA VAL A 357 -6.87 0.65 -0.32
C VAL A 357 -6.00 1.05 0.87
N LEU A 358 -5.61 0.12 1.75
CA LEU A 358 -4.75 0.46 2.89
C LEU A 358 -3.37 0.99 2.46
N ARG A 359 -2.86 0.56 1.30
CA ARG A 359 -1.54 0.97 0.81
C ARG A 359 -1.57 2.16 -0.17
N GLY A 360 -2.71 2.44 -0.81
CA GLY A 360 -2.88 3.52 -1.80
C GLY A 360 -3.85 4.63 -1.40
N GLY A 361 -4.74 4.36 -0.44
CA GLY A 361 -5.85 5.19 0.01
C GLY A 361 -7.18 4.92 -0.70
N TYR A 362 -8.29 5.27 -0.06
CA TYR A 362 -9.65 5.29 -0.61
C TYR A 362 -10.05 6.71 -1.02
N PRO A 363 -10.50 6.95 -2.26
CA PRO A 363 -10.82 8.30 -2.72
C PRO A 363 -12.12 8.83 -2.10
N LEU A 364 -12.06 10.03 -1.53
CA LEU A 364 -13.22 10.87 -1.21
C LEU A 364 -13.31 11.97 -2.26
N VAL A 365 -14.38 11.95 -3.07
CA VAL A 365 -14.64 12.97 -4.10
C VAL A 365 -15.77 13.88 -3.63
N LEU A 366 -15.49 15.18 -3.51
CA LEU A 366 -16.48 16.15 -2.99
C LEU A 366 -17.14 17.03 -4.06
N GLU A 367 -16.70 17.01 -5.32
CA GLU A 367 -17.25 17.86 -6.39
C GLU A 367 -17.18 17.17 -7.76
N ASP A 368 -18.16 17.40 -8.64
CA ASP A 368 -18.28 16.67 -9.92
C ASP A 368 -17.54 17.35 -11.09
N GLU A 369 -17.48 18.69 -11.14
CA GLU A 369 -16.90 19.41 -12.29
C GLU A 369 -15.36 19.55 -12.20
N LYS A 370 -14.85 19.88 -11.00
CA LYS A 370 -13.43 19.87 -10.67
C LYS A 370 -13.26 19.07 -9.40
N PRO A 371 -13.03 17.75 -9.50
CA PRO A 371 -13.11 16.88 -8.34
C PRO A 371 -12.04 17.26 -7.33
N PHE A 372 -12.49 17.69 -6.16
CA PHE A 372 -11.68 17.64 -4.96
C PHE A 372 -11.54 16.17 -4.57
N VAL A 373 -10.33 15.62 -4.70
CA VAL A 373 -10.03 14.23 -4.36
C VAL A 373 -9.12 14.21 -3.14
N TYR A 374 -9.59 13.58 -2.06
CA TYR A 374 -8.79 13.38 -0.85
C TYR A 374 -8.75 11.89 -0.50
N TYR A 375 -7.56 11.37 -0.19
CA TYR A 375 -7.36 9.94 0.01
C TYR A 375 -7.35 9.57 1.49
N LEU A 376 -8.34 8.77 1.90
CA LEU A 376 -8.49 8.23 3.25
C LEU A 376 -7.73 6.91 3.42
N TYR A 377 -7.40 6.56 4.65
CA TYR A 377 -6.92 5.23 5.06
C TYR A 377 -5.58 4.77 4.48
N LEU A 378 -4.85 5.66 3.80
CA LEU A 378 -3.48 5.40 3.35
C LEU A 378 -2.57 5.14 4.55
N ARG A 379 -1.73 4.11 4.46
CA ARG A 379 -0.60 3.90 5.38
C ARG A 379 0.55 3.18 4.71
N LYS A 380 1.78 3.49 5.15
CA LYS A 380 2.96 2.75 4.72
C LYS A 380 2.91 1.34 5.28
N HIS A 381 3.38 0.40 4.48
CA HIS A 381 3.39 -1.03 4.75
C HIS A 381 4.48 -1.42 5.76
N GLY A 382 4.42 -0.83 6.96
CA GLY A 382 5.16 -1.26 8.14
C GLY A 382 4.30 -2.16 9.02
N ASP A 383 4.85 -3.29 9.44
CA ASP A 383 4.17 -4.30 10.25
C ASP A 383 5.23 -5.17 10.97
N GLN A 384 4.81 -6.22 11.68
CA GLN A 384 5.74 -7.07 12.42
C GLN A 384 6.68 -7.90 11.52
N GLU A 385 6.28 -8.21 10.27
CA GLU A 385 7.12 -8.89 9.27
C GLU A 385 7.94 -7.89 8.41
N ARG A 386 7.58 -6.58 8.44
CA ARG A 386 8.30 -5.43 7.85
C ARG A 386 8.67 -4.39 8.93
N ASP A 387 9.35 -4.82 9.98
CA ASP A 387 9.65 -4.02 11.18
C ASP A 387 10.56 -2.80 10.93
N TYR A 388 11.30 -2.82 9.82
CA TYR A 388 12.13 -1.73 9.31
C TYR A 388 11.33 -0.57 8.68
N ASN A 389 10.07 -0.79 8.28
CA ASN A 389 9.24 0.25 7.67
C ASN A 389 8.52 1.07 8.74
N TYR A 390 8.78 2.38 8.76
CA TYR A 390 8.10 3.33 9.65
C TYR A 390 6.74 3.74 9.06
N PHE A 391 5.64 3.26 9.67
CA PHE A 391 4.28 3.60 9.26
C PHE A 391 3.71 4.73 10.11
N VAL A 392 2.84 5.53 9.51
CA VAL A 392 2.05 6.58 10.18
C VAL A 392 0.59 6.43 9.76
N ILE A 393 -0.32 6.50 10.74
CA ILE A 393 -1.77 6.55 10.58
C ILE A 393 -2.27 7.75 11.40
N THR A 394 -2.47 8.91 10.78
CA THR A 394 -2.67 10.16 11.50
C THR A 394 -3.91 10.10 12.41
N PRO A 395 -3.80 10.43 13.71
CA PRO A 395 -4.91 10.35 14.66
C PRO A 395 -5.87 11.54 14.53
N GLU A 396 -6.47 11.68 13.35
CA GLU A 396 -7.45 12.71 13.01
C GLU A 396 -8.67 12.11 12.29
N TYR A 397 -9.78 12.86 12.22
CA TYR A 397 -10.84 12.54 11.28
C TYR A 397 -10.31 12.59 9.85
N TYR A 398 -11.00 11.94 8.91
CA TYR A 398 -10.55 11.84 7.53
C TYR A 398 -9.09 11.35 7.48
N SER A 399 -8.76 10.37 8.34
CA SER A 399 -7.39 9.94 8.56
C SER A 399 -6.74 9.44 7.28
N THR A 400 -5.47 9.80 7.13
CA THR A 400 -4.57 9.36 6.09
C THR A 400 -3.21 9.05 6.72
N GLY A 401 -2.19 8.78 5.91
CA GLY A 401 -0.87 8.40 6.40
C GLY A 401 0.21 8.60 5.36
N ASN A 402 1.39 8.07 5.67
CA ASN A 402 2.54 8.16 4.76
C ASN A 402 2.56 7.01 3.73
N GLY A 403 3.29 7.19 2.63
CA GLY A 403 3.54 6.17 1.63
C GLY A 403 4.76 6.48 0.78
N ASN A 404 5.31 5.49 0.08
CA ASN A 404 6.37 5.73 -0.90
C ASN A 404 5.77 5.93 -2.30
N TYR A 405 6.42 6.77 -3.11
CA TYR A 405 5.99 7.18 -4.44
C TYR A 405 5.52 6.00 -5.30
N ARG A 406 6.40 4.99 -5.49
CA ARG A 406 6.10 3.81 -6.30
C ARG A 406 4.90 3.04 -5.79
N ASP A 407 4.83 2.84 -4.48
CA ASP A 407 3.80 2.02 -3.86
C ASP A 407 2.43 2.66 -4.08
N VAL A 408 2.28 3.94 -3.71
CA VAL A 408 1.01 4.66 -3.84
C VAL A 408 0.63 4.83 -5.30
N ASN A 409 1.57 5.20 -6.19
CA ASN A 409 1.31 5.33 -7.63
C ASN A 409 0.75 4.03 -8.21
N GLN A 410 1.40 2.90 -7.89
CA GLN A 410 0.96 1.59 -8.34
C GLN A 410 -0.42 1.21 -7.78
N ASN A 411 -0.69 1.44 -6.50
CA ASN A 411 -1.99 1.11 -5.91
C ASN A 411 -3.14 1.93 -6.52
N ARG A 412 -2.86 3.16 -6.95
CA ARG A 412 -3.85 4.04 -7.58
C ARG A 412 -4.04 3.81 -9.08
N ARG A 413 -3.28 2.89 -9.70
CA ARG A 413 -3.34 2.60 -11.15
C ARG A 413 -4.78 2.41 -11.66
N ASP A 414 -5.56 1.59 -10.96
CA ASP A 414 -6.92 1.26 -11.37
C ASP A 414 -8.00 2.05 -10.60
N ASN A 415 -7.63 3.09 -9.83
CA ASN A 415 -8.62 3.90 -9.10
C ASN A 415 -9.61 4.55 -10.05
N VAL A 416 -9.18 5.06 -11.21
CA VAL A 416 -10.09 5.64 -12.21
C VAL A 416 -11.04 4.62 -12.82
N PHE A 417 -10.67 3.33 -12.79
CA PHE A 417 -11.59 2.27 -13.16
C PHE A 417 -12.67 2.12 -12.08
N PHE A 418 -12.32 2.03 -10.79
CA PHE A 418 -13.31 1.83 -9.72
C PHE A 418 -14.12 3.10 -9.39
N HIS A 419 -13.50 4.27 -9.51
CA HIS A 419 -14.03 5.59 -9.18
C HIS A 419 -13.79 6.56 -10.35
N PRO A 420 -14.54 6.47 -11.46
CA PRO A 420 -14.30 7.32 -12.64
C PRO A 420 -14.33 8.82 -12.37
N GLU A 421 -15.07 9.25 -11.36
CA GLU A 421 -15.21 10.64 -10.91
C GLU A 421 -13.88 11.29 -10.48
N ILE A 422 -12.83 10.53 -10.14
CA ILE A 422 -11.51 11.11 -9.82
C ILE A 422 -10.86 11.77 -11.05
N GLY A 423 -11.30 11.41 -12.26
CA GLY A 423 -10.77 11.92 -13.51
C GLY A 423 -9.25 11.75 -13.62
N SER A 424 -8.56 12.83 -13.96
CA SER A 424 -7.10 12.85 -14.16
C SER A 424 -6.30 13.23 -12.91
N TYR A 425 -6.93 13.29 -11.74
CA TYR A 425 -6.28 13.77 -10.50
C TYR A 425 -4.99 13.02 -10.19
N ASP A 426 -5.00 11.68 -10.17
CA ASP A 426 -3.82 10.89 -9.82
C ASP A 426 -2.66 11.08 -10.82
N ILE A 427 -2.98 11.25 -12.12
CA ILE A 427 -1.97 11.57 -13.14
C ILE A 427 -1.30 12.89 -12.79
N LYS A 428 -2.08 13.94 -12.53
CA LYS A 428 -1.56 15.26 -12.19
C LYS A 428 -0.76 15.24 -10.89
N PHE A 429 -1.25 14.53 -9.88
CA PHE A 429 -0.59 14.35 -8.58
C PHE A 429 0.83 13.78 -8.75
N PHE A 430 0.97 12.62 -9.40
CA PHE A 430 2.28 11.95 -9.50
C PHE A 430 3.19 12.55 -10.57
N VAL A 431 2.61 13.02 -11.68
CA VAL A 431 3.40 13.69 -12.70
C VAL A 431 3.98 14.96 -12.12
N ASN A 432 3.24 15.80 -11.38
CA ASN A 432 3.77 17.03 -10.77
C ASN A 432 4.97 16.80 -9.83
N LEU A 433 5.07 15.63 -9.21
CA LEU A 433 6.21 15.22 -8.39
C LEU A 433 7.48 14.87 -9.20
N ILE A 434 7.40 14.77 -10.54
CA ILE A 434 8.57 14.62 -11.42
C ILE A 434 9.30 15.97 -11.54
N GLN A 435 10.61 15.92 -11.32
CA GLN A 435 11.57 17.02 -11.45
C GLN A 435 11.96 17.27 -12.91
N ALA A 436 12.55 18.42 -13.20
CA ALA A 436 13.04 18.74 -14.56
C ALA A 436 14.17 17.79 -15.04
N ASP A 437 14.85 17.10 -14.12
CA ASP A 437 15.88 16.09 -14.40
C ASP A 437 15.34 14.65 -14.42
N GLY A 438 14.02 14.47 -14.34
CA GLY A 438 13.34 13.18 -14.49
C GLY A 438 13.37 12.27 -13.27
N TYR A 439 13.75 12.77 -12.08
CA TYR A 439 13.59 12.05 -10.80
C TYR A 439 12.41 12.59 -9.97
N ASN A 440 12.19 12.04 -8.77
CA ASN A 440 11.07 12.36 -7.90
C ASN A 440 11.41 12.15 -6.41
N PRO A 441 10.69 12.80 -5.47
CA PRO A 441 10.81 12.49 -4.05
C PRO A 441 10.30 11.08 -3.75
N LEU A 442 10.78 10.47 -2.68
CA LEU A 442 10.35 9.13 -2.28
C LEU A 442 9.10 9.13 -1.43
N VAL A 443 9.05 9.89 -0.33
CA VAL A 443 8.01 9.75 0.68
C VAL A 443 6.93 10.80 0.48
N ILE A 444 5.68 10.38 0.52
CA ILE A 444 4.47 11.19 0.41
C ILE A 444 3.75 11.11 1.76
N ASN A 445 3.52 12.25 2.40
CA ASN A 445 2.86 12.38 3.70
C ASN A 445 1.39 12.86 3.58
N GLY A 446 0.83 12.81 2.37
CA GLY A 446 -0.52 13.28 2.05
C GLY A 446 -0.54 14.68 1.46
N VAL A 447 -1.65 15.38 1.64
CA VAL A 447 -1.88 16.73 1.12
C VAL A 447 -2.34 17.68 2.23
N LYS A 448 -1.94 18.95 2.12
CA LYS A 448 -2.39 20.05 2.96
C LYS A 448 -3.04 21.12 2.08
N TYR A 449 -3.91 21.92 2.68
CA TYR A 449 -4.63 22.97 1.99
C TYR A 449 -4.25 24.34 2.54
N HIS A 450 -4.05 25.28 1.63
CA HIS A 450 -3.81 26.69 1.94
C HIS A 450 -5.03 27.50 1.53
N PHE A 451 -5.64 28.23 2.46
CA PHE A 451 -6.77 29.10 2.17
C PHE A 451 -6.28 30.36 1.43
N LYS A 452 -6.89 30.70 0.28
CA LYS A 452 -6.43 31.78 -0.61
C LYS A 452 -7.41 32.94 -0.77
N ALA A 453 -8.65 32.82 -0.29
CA ALA A 453 -9.62 33.90 -0.44
C ALA A 453 -9.26 35.10 0.44
N SER A 454 -9.25 36.28 -0.16
CA SER A 454 -9.13 37.56 0.56
C SER A 454 -10.45 37.99 1.21
N ASP A 455 -11.58 37.61 0.63
CA ASP A 455 -12.92 37.80 1.19
C ASP A 455 -13.37 36.54 1.94
N THR A 456 -13.55 36.67 3.25
CA THR A 456 -13.98 35.59 4.16
C THR A 456 -15.45 35.68 4.56
N SER A 457 -16.21 36.65 4.02
CA SER A 457 -17.60 36.91 4.43
C SER A 457 -18.52 35.70 4.25
N PHE A 458 -18.31 34.90 3.19
CA PHE A 458 -19.07 33.68 2.91
C PHE A 458 -18.97 32.62 4.02
N LEU A 459 -17.91 32.63 4.84
CA LEU A 459 -17.78 31.70 5.97
C LEU A 459 -18.92 31.90 6.98
N GLY A 460 -19.45 33.12 7.10
CA GLY A 460 -20.62 33.41 7.92
C GLY A 460 -21.91 32.76 7.42
N GLU A 461 -21.97 32.30 6.17
CA GLU A 461 -23.08 31.49 5.65
C GLU A 461 -22.90 30.01 5.98
N LEU A 462 -21.65 29.56 6.12
CA LEU A 462 -21.29 28.16 6.37
C LEU A 462 -21.29 27.80 7.87
N VAL A 463 -20.94 28.74 8.75
CA VAL A 463 -20.83 28.52 10.21
C VAL A 463 -21.47 29.65 11.03
N ASP A 464 -21.79 29.37 12.29
CA ASP A 464 -22.37 30.35 13.23
C ASP A 464 -21.34 31.36 13.79
N LYS A 465 -20.07 30.94 13.95
CA LYS A 465 -18.96 31.76 14.48
C LYS A 465 -17.74 31.71 13.53
N PRO A 466 -17.67 32.56 12.50
CA PRO A 466 -16.61 32.48 11.50
C PRO A 466 -15.25 33.00 11.98
N GLU A 467 -15.17 33.83 13.01
CA GLU A 467 -13.92 34.52 13.39
C GLU A 467 -12.80 33.58 13.84
N PRO A 468 -13.03 32.58 14.71
CA PRO A 468 -11.98 31.62 15.08
C PRO A 468 -11.56 30.74 13.90
N LEU A 469 -12.49 30.42 13.00
CA LEU A 469 -12.21 29.68 11.78
C LEU A 469 -11.30 30.48 10.83
N ILE A 470 -11.51 31.79 10.69
CA ILE A 470 -10.66 32.66 9.88
C ILE A 470 -9.21 32.65 10.40
N GLU A 471 -9.01 32.65 11.72
CA GLU A 471 -7.66 32.57 12.30
C GLU A 471 -7.01 31.22 12.02
N PHE A 472 -7.75 30.11 12.19
CA PHE A 472 -7.26 28.77 11.88
C PHE A 472 -6.83 28.61 10.42
N LEU A 473 -7.61 29.17 9.48
CA LEU A 473 -7.36 29.07 8.04
C LEU A 473 -6.12 29.85 7.56
N LYS A 474 -5.45 30.62 8.43
CA LYS A 474 -4.16 31.27 8.09
C LYS A 474 -3.01 30.28 7.97
N GLU A 475 -3.13 29.12 8.64
CA GLU A 475 -2.13 28.06 8.61
C GLU A 475 -2.59 26.90 7.70
N PRO A 476 -1.67 26.09 7.16
CA PRO A 476 -2.03 24.93 6.35
C PRO A 476 -2.81 23.90 7.17
N PHE A 477 -3.87 23.34 6.58
CA PHE A 477 -4.77 22.40 7.27
C PHE A 477 -5.06 21.14 6.46
N THR A 478 -5.55 20.10 7.14
CA THR A 478 -6.18 18.92 6.54
C THR A 478 -7.68 18.96 6.80
N PRO A 479 -8.53 18.30 5.98
CA PRO A 479 -9.96 18.20 6.26
C PRO A 479 -10.25 17.64 7.67
N GLY A 480 -9.44 16.69 8.11
CA GLY A 480 -9.50 16.10 9.45
C GLY A 480 -9.35 17.13 10.56
N ARG A 481 -8.23 17.85 10.56
CA ARG A 481 -7.94 18.89 11.55
C ARG A 481 -8.96 20.01 11.53
N LEU A 482 -9.46 20.38 10.35
CA LEU A 482 -10.48 21.42 10.21
C LEU A 482 -11.78 21.01 10.91
N ILE A 483 -12.30 19.82 10.66
CA ILE A 483 -13.54 19.36 11.30
C ILE A 483 -13.37 19.17 12.81
N MET A 484 -12.22 18.64 13.25
CA MET A 484 -11.93 18.51 14.68
C MET A 484 -11.84 19.87 15.37
N PHE A 485 -11.22 20.86 14.74
CA PHE A 485 -11.14 22.23 15.26
C PHE A 485 -12.54 22.85 15.45
N LEU A 486 -13.46 22.68 14.51
CA LEU A 486 -14.83 23.19 14.63
C LEU A 486 -15.54 22.61 15.86
N GLU A 487 -15.40 21.30 16.07
CA GLU A 487 -15.96 20.61 17.23
C GLU A 487 -15.32 21.10 18.54
N ASP A 488 -13.99 21.30 18.57
CA ASP A 488 -13.26 21.78 19.75
C ASP A 488 -13.64 23.22 20.14
N GLN A 489 -13.94 24.07 19.15
CA GLN A 489 -14.37 25.46 19.36
C GLN A 489 -15.88 25.61 19.50
N GLU A 490 -16.64 24.50 19.50
CA GLU A 490 -18.11 24.48 19.52
C GLU A 490 -18.72 25.41 18.45
N ILE A 491 -18.15 25.37 17.24
CA ILE A 491 -18.62 26.08 16.05
C ILE A 491 -19.62 25.17 15.32
N LYS A 492 -20.83 25.66 15.09
CA LYS A 492 -21.90 24.89 14.44
C LYS A 492 -21.93 25.17 12.95
N LEU A 493 -22.00 24.09 12.17
CA LEU A 493 -22.25 24.17 10.73
C LEU A 493 -23.69 24.61 10.47
N LYS A 494 -23.87 25.52 9.52
CA LYS A 494 -25.17 25.94 8.97
C LYS A 494 -25.60 25.09 7.77
N VAL A 495 -24.66 24.35 7.19
CA VAL A 495 -24.81 23.47 6.02
C VAL A 495 -24.32 22.05 6.37
N PRO A 496 -24.65 21.01 5.56
CA PRO A 496 -24.04 19.69 5.70
C PRO A 496 -22.51 19.72 5.65
N GLU A 497 -21.84 18.80 6.35
CA GLU A 497 -20.37 18.76 6.47
C GLU A 497 -19.65 18.70 5.12
N GLU A 498 -20.15 17.91 4.17
CA GLU A 498 -19.56 17.82 2.81
C GLU A 498 -19.72 19.14 2.04
N GLU A 499 -20.83 19.86 2.23
CA GLU A 499 -21.05 21.19 1.63
C GLU A 499 -20.15 22.26 2.28
N PHE A 500 -19.94 22.18 3.60
CA PHE A 500 -18.97 23.02 4.31
C PHE A 500 -17.56 22.80 3.78
N LEU A 501 -17.11 21.54 3.70
CA LEU A 501 -15.78 21.20 3.18
C LEU A 501 -15.63 21.72 1.75
N ARG A 502 -16.61 21.46 0.87
CA ARG A 502 -16.61 22.00 -0.51
C ARG A 502 -16.50 23.53 -0.52
N GLY A 503 -17.28 24.21 0.32
CA GLY A 503 -17.29 25.66 0.44
C GLY A 503 -15.92 26.24 0.83
N VAL A 504 -15.23 25.64 1.80
CA VAL A 504 -13.89 26.07 2.21
C VAL A 504 -12.85 25.72 1.14
N LEU A 505 -12.86 24.48 0.65
CA LEU A 505 -11.83 23.95 -0.26
C LEU A 505 -11.87 24.58 -1.65
N LYS A 506 -13.04 25.05 -2.11
CA LYS A 506 -13.17 25.86 -3.33
C LYS A 506 -12.34 27.14 -3.29
N HIS A 507 -12.03 27.63 -2.10
CA HIS A 507 -11.19 28.80 -1.83
C HIS A 507 -9.80 28.43 -1.32
N SER A 508 -9.40 27.16 -1.48
CA SER A 508 -8.09 26.64 -1.08
C SER A 508 -7.29 26.10 -2.25
N GLU A 509 -5.97 26.08 -2.09
CA GLU A 509 -5.04 25.44 -3.00
C GLU A 509 -4.35 24.26 -2.31
N GLU A 510 -4.26 23.13 -3.02
CA GLU A 510 -3.61 21.91 -2.55
C GLU A 510 -2.09 22.03 -2.60
N GLU A 511 -1.41 21.58 -1.54
CA GLU A 511 0.02 21.36 -1.47
C GLU A 511 0.29 19.88 -1.12
N ILE A 512 1.08 19.21 -1.97
CA ILE A 512 1.51 17.83 -1.73
C ILE A 512 2.69 17.86 -0.75
N ASP A 513 2.54 17.19 0.39
CA ASP A 513 3.62 17.02 1.38
C ASP A 513 4.48 15.82 0.95
N ALA A 514 5.60 16.10 0.28
CA ALA A 514 6.54 15.09 -0.18
C ALA A 514 7.98 15.44 0.22
N VAL A 515 8.75 14.43 0.61
CA VAL A 515 10.14 14.57 1.06
C VAL A 515 11.07 13.62 0.29
N HIS A 516 12.34 14.03 0.14
CA HIS A 516 13.34 13.32 -0.67
C HIS A 516 13.46 11.82 -0.32
N GLY A 517 13.52 11.48 0.98
CA GLY A 517 13.78 10.11 1.43
C GLY A 517 15.25 9.70 1.26
N GLU A 518 15.52 8.46 0.83
CA GLU A 518 16.89 7.92 0.81
C GLU A 518 17.61 7.97 -0.56
N GLY A 519 16.98 8.45 -1.64
CA GLY A 519 17.62 8.62 -2.95
C GLY A 519 16.66 8.55 -4.15
N TYR A 520 17.21 8.36 -5.37
CA TYR A 520 16.45 8.35 -6.62
C TYR A 520 16.55 7.01 -7.35
N TRP A 521 15.43 6.28 -7.42
CA TRP A 521 15.31 4.99 -8.10
C TRP A 521 15.13 5.15 -9.60
N CYS A 522 15.71 4.23 -10.39
CA CYS A 522 15.72 4.35 -11.84
C CYS A 522 14.37 4.03 -12.49
N ASP A 523 13.47 3.31 -11.82
CA ASP A 523 12.19 2.81 -12.34
C ASP A 523 10.98 3.69 -12.01
N HIS A 524 11.05 4.57 -11.01
CA HIS A 524 9.88 5.29 -10.46
C HIS A 524 9.03 6.03 -11.50
N TRP A 525 9.67 6.63 -12.50
CA TRP A 525 8.97 7.43 -13.52
C TRP A 525 8.08 6.57 -14.44
N THR A 526 8.34 5.26 -14.53
CA THR A 526 7.64 4.34 -15.45
C THR A 526 6.18 4.15 -15.09
N TYR A 527 5.83 4.23 -13.80
CA TYR A 527 4.46 4.01 -13.31
C TYR A 527 3.47 5.09 -13.76
N ASN A 528 3.94 6.29 -14.10
CA ASN A 528 3.07 7.39 -14.56
C ASN A 528 2.38 7.05 -15.89
N LEU A 529 3.03 6.28 -16.77
CA LEU A 529 2.41 5.87 -18.03
C LEU A 529 1.27 4.87 -17.79
N ASP A 530 1.41 3.99 -16.79
CA ASP A 530 0.37 3.04 -16.43
C ASP A 530 -0.90 3.77 -15.92
N LEU A 531 -0.75 4.90 -15.19
CA LEU A 531 -1.89 5.77 -14.79
C LEU A 531 -2.59 6.39 -16.01
N ILE A 532 -1.80 6.92 -16.95
CA ILE A 532 -2.33 7.54 -18.18
C ILE A 532 -3.07 6.52 -19.03
N GLU A 533 -2.51 5.33 -19.23
CA GLU A 533 -3.16 4.26 -19.99
C GLU A 533 -4.45 3.79 -19.30
N SER A 534 -4.47 3.69 -17.98
CA SER A 534 -5.67 3.32 -17.22
C SER A 534 -6.77 4.38 -17.37
N TYR A 535 -6.43 5.67 -17.28
CA TYR A 535 -7.35 6.78 -17.52
C TYR A 535 -7.92 6.73 -18.94
N LEU A 536 -7.07 6.54 -19.95
CA LEU A 536 -7.49 6.47 -21.35
C LEU A 536 -8.30 5.20 -21.68
N GLY A 537 -8.25 4.17 -20.83
CA GLY A 537 -9.15 3.04 -20.89
C GLY A 537 -10.61 3.36 -20.50
N ILE A 538 -10.83 4.48 -19.80
CA ILE A 538 -12.14 4.99 -19.35
C ILE A 538 -12.56 6.28 -20.09
N TYR A 539 -11.59 7.17 -20.36
CA TYR A 539 -11.77 8.47 -20.99
C TYR A 539 -10.93 8.64 -22.27
N PRO A 540 -11.05 7.72 -23.26
CA PRO A 540 -10.29 7.82 -24.50
C PRO A 540 -10.60 9.11 -25.29
N ASP A 541 -11.85 9.57 -25.22
CA ASP A 541 -12.38 10.80 -25.82
C ASP A 541 -11.77 12.08 -25.22
N ARG A 542 -11.15 11.99 -24.04
CA ARG A 542 -10.50 13.14 -23.36
C ARG A 542 -8.98 13.16 -23.53
N LYS A 543 -8.41 12.31 -24.40
CA LYS A 543 -6.96 12.25 -24.63
C LYS A 543 -6.35 13.60 -25.03
N LYS A 544 -7.05 14.35 -25.89
CA LYS A 544 -6.62 15.68 -26.35
C LYS A 544 -6.57 16.69 -25.20
N GLU A 545 -7.61 16.70 -24.36
CA GLU A 545 -7.72 17.57 -23.19
C GLU A 545 -6.59 17.28 -22.19
N LEU A 546 -6.46 15.99 -21.81
CA LEU A 546 -5.46 15.50 -20.87
C LEU A 546 -4.04 15.89 -21.24
N LEU A 547 -3.68 15.74 -22.52
CA LEU A 547 -2.29 15.91 -22.97
C LEU A 547 -1.92 17.36 -23.27
N PHE A 548 -2.84 18.14 -23.87
CA PHE A 548 -2.48 19.41 -24.51
C PHE A 548 -3.16 20.64 -23.91
N GLU A 549 -4.29 20.50 -23.23
CA GLU A 549 -5.16 21.63 -22.89
C GLU A 549 -5.04 22.09 -21.43
N ASP A 550 -4.73 21.18 -20.49
CA ASP A 550 -4.43 21.53 -19.10
C ASP A 550 -2.97 22.01 -18.94
N TYR A 551 -2.78 23.33 -18.76
CA TYR A 551 -1.49 23.96 -18.45
C TYR A 551 -1.19 24.05 -16.94
N GLY A 552 -1.92 23.30 -16.11
CA GLY A 552 -1.74 23.29 -14.66
C GLY A 552 -0.60 22.41 -14.16
N TYR A 553 0.16 21.72 -15.02
CA TYR A 553 1.27 20.88 -14.61
C TYR A 553 2.49 21.73 -14.23
N THR A 554 3.21 21.30 -13.19
CA THR A 554 4.41 21.97 -12.65
C THR A 554 5.57 20.98 -12.61
N TYR A 555 6.71 21.32 -11.98
CA TYR A 555 7.79 20.38 -11.67
C TYR A 555 8.13 20.43 -10.18
N TYR A 556 8.49 19.29 -9.60
CA TYR A 556 8.99 19.23 -8.23
C TYR A 556 10.40 19.81 -8.14
N ASP A 557 10.69 20.47 -7.02
CA ASP A 557 11.96 21.12 -6.75
C ASP A 557 12.60 20.59 -5.45
N ASN A 558 13.71 19.88 -5.60
CA ASN A 558 14.44 19.21 -4.53
C ASN A 558 15.87 19.73 -4.43
N ALA A 559 16.35 19.93 -3.21
CA ALA A 559 17.73 20.34 -2.95
C ALA A 559 18.76 19.26 -3.30
N MET A 560 18.35 17.98 -3.34
CA MET A 560 19.25 16.87 -3.69
C MET A 560 19.45 16.78 -5.21
N VAL A 561 20.71 16.92 -5.65
CA VAL A 561 21.10 16.92 -7.07
C VAL A 561 22.01 15.76 -7.40
N VAL A 562 21.92 15.26 -8.64
CA VAL A 562 22.83 14.23 -9.17
C VAL A 562 24.16 14.87 -9.56
N LEU A 563 25.25 14.32 -9.02
CA LEU A 563 26.60 14.81 -9.30
C LEU A 563 27.06 14.47 -10.73
N PRO A 564 27.93 15.28 -11.36
CA PRO A 564 28.56 14.93 -12.64
C PRO A 564 29.56 13.78 -12.47
N ARG A 565 29.84 13.05 -13.55
CA ARG A 565 30.77 11.90 -13.59
C ARG A 565 32.11 12.19 -12.91
N SER A 566 32.67 13.38 -13.13
CA SER A 566 33.97 13.79 -12.55
C SER A 566 34.00 13.73 -11.02
N LYS A 567 32.84 13.91 -10.36
CA LYS A 567 32.68 13.86 -8.89
C LYS A 567 32.09 12.55 -8.39
N ARG A 568 31.33 11.84 -9.24
CA ARG A 568 30.68 10.57 -8.88
C ARG A 568 31.64 9.40 -8.79
N TYR A 569 32.62 9.39 -9.68
CA TYR A 569 33.53 8.26 -9.87
C TYR A 569 34.69 8.35 -8.89
N VAL A 570 34.97 7.23 -8.22
CA VAL A 570 36.04 7.13 -7.22
C VAL A 570 36.92 5.93 -7.49
N LEU A 571 38.20 6.04 -7.16
CA LEU A 571 39.14 4.92 -7.17
C LEU A 571 39.13 4.25 -5.79
N ASP A 572 38.45 3.11 -5.67
CA ASP A 572 38.40 2.30 -4.46
C ASP A 572 39.22 1.01 -4.64
N LYS A 573 40.29 0.86 -3.83
CA LYS A 573 41.17 -0.32 -3.84
C LYS A 573 41.67 -0.72 -5.24
N GLY A 574 42.00 0.27 -6.06
CA GLY A 574 42.50 0.07 -7.43
C GLY A 574 41.41 -0.25 -8.47
N ARG A 575 40.12 -0.12 -8.12
CA ARG A 575 38.99 -0.26 -9.05
C ARG A 575 38.16 1.01 -9.06
N VAL A 576 37.66 1.37 -10.24
CA VAL A 576 36.81 2.55 -10.40
C VAL A 576 35.36 2.17 -10.07
N ARG A 577 34.69 2.98 -9.25
CA ARG A 577 33.31 2.75 -8.79
C ARG A 577 32.51 4.06 -8.78
N GLN A 578 31.19 3.95 -8.82
CA GLN A 578 30.27 5.09 -8.76
C GLN A 578 29.60 5.19 -7.38
N TYR A 579 30.27 5.78 -6.40
CA TYR A 579 29.75 5.83 -5.02
C TYR A 579 29.19 7.19 -4.60
N ASN A 580 29.62 8.29 -5.23
CA ASN A 580 29.20 9.63 -4.84
C ASN A 580 28.05 10.14 -5.73
N SER A 581 26.87 9.53 -5.66
CA SER A 581 25.80 9.80 -6.64
C SER A 581 25.09 11.15 -6.44
N LEU A 582 24.79 11.52 -5.20
CA LEU A 582 23.92 12.67 -4.85
C LEU A 582 24.62 13.61 -3.86
N VAL A 583 24.26 14.89 -3.92
CA VAL A 583 24.64 15.90 -2.91
C VAL A 583 23.45 16.82 -2.61
N GLU A 584 23.34 17.31 -1.38
CA GLU A 584 22.43 18.41 -1.05
C GLU A 584 23.08 19.72 -1.52
N ASP A 585 22.51 20.39 -2.51
CA ASP A 585 23.04 21.65 -3.04
C ASP A 585 22.63 22.82 -2.14
N GLU A 586 23.61 23.47 -1.51
CA GLU A 586 23.37 24.54 -0.52
C GLU A 586 22.68 25.78 -1.11
N GLU A 587 23.00 26.17 -2.35
CA GLU A 587 22.35 27.31 -3.01
C GLU A 587 20.88 26.98 -3.27
N LYS A 588 20.62 25.78 -3.79
CA LYS A 588 19.28 25.31 -4.08
C LYS A 588 18.44 25.13 -2.82
N LYS A 589 19.03 24.60 -1.74
CA LYS A 589 18.40 24.46 -0.43
C LYS A 589 17.96 25.82 0.11
N ALA A 590 18.89 26.78 0.16
CA ALA A 590 18.59 28.14 0.63
C ALA A 590 17.49 28.80 -0.22
N LEU A 591 17.49 28.58 -1.54
CA LEU A 591 16.43 29.06 -2.44
C LEU A 591 15.07 28.45 -2.12
N ILE A 592 14.98 27.13 -1.93
CA ILE A 592 13.75 26.42 -1.56
C ILE A 592 13.24 26.89 -0.18
N GLU A 593 14.12 26.99 0.81
CA GLU A 593 13.79 27.43 2.17
C GLU A 593 13.32 28.89 2.23
N SER A 594 13.79 29.75 1.32
CA SER A 594 13.37 31.16 1.23
C SER A 594 11.91 31.34 0.80
N ARG A 595 11.29 30.31 0.20
CA ARG A 595 9.89 30.34 -0.25
C ARG A 595 8.96 30.19 0.95
N LYS A 596 7.92 31.01 1.03
CA LYS A 596 6.91 30.92 2.11
C LYS A 596 5.96 29.74 1.93
N GLU A 597 5.52 29.50 0.70
CA GLU A 597 4.54 28.49 0.31
C GLU A 597 5.00 27.76 -0.96
N TYR A 598 4.49 26.55 -1.19
CA TYR A 598 4.83 25.73 -2.36
C TYR A 598 6.35 25.58 -2.52
N LYS A 599 7.04 25.33 -1.40
CA LYS A 599 8.51 25.38 -1.34
C LYS A 599 9.15 24.48 -2.38
N HIS A 600 8.56 23.31 -2.61
CA HIS A 600 9.05 22.28 -3.53
C HIS A 600 8.43 22.35 -4.93
N VAL A 601 7.89 23.49 -5.34
CA VAL A 601 7.39 23.68 -6.71
C VAL A 601 8.34 24.58 -7.50
N MET A 602 8.84 24.08 -8.63
CA MET A 602 9.82 24.77 -9.48
C MET A 602 9.24 26.10 -10.02
N ARG A 603 10.11 27.11 -10.08
CA ARG A 603 9.80 28.46 -10.59
C ARG A 603 10.67 28.82 -11.80
N ALA A 604 10.12 29.64 -12.69
CA ALA A 604 10.82 30.25 -13.82
C ALA A 604 11.89 31.25 -13.34
N GLY A 605 12.68 31.82 -14.25
CA GLY A 605 13.72 32.79 -13.92
C GLY A 605 14.79 32.22 -12.99
N LYS A 606 15.17 30.94 -13.21
CA LYS A 606 16.09 30.19 -12.34
C LYS A 606 15.61 30.15 -10.88
N GLY A 607 14.34 29.84 -10.70
CA GLY A 607 13.74 29.59 -9.39
C GLY A 607 13.30 30.84 -8.61
N ARG A 608 13.48 32.03 -9.18
CA ARG A 608 13.16 33.33 -8.55
C ARG A 608 11.89 34.00 -9.09
N GLY A 609 11.31 33.47 -10.16
CA GLY A 609 10.08 33.98 -10.77
C GLY A 609 8.81 33.28 -10.28
N GLU A 610 7.79 33.31 -11.14
CA GLU A 610 6.53 32.61 -10.93
C GLU A 610 6.70 31.09 -11.05
N ILE A 611 5.73 30.33 -10.54
CA ILE A 611 5.67 28.88 -10.71
C ILE A 611 5.68 28.56 -12.21
N TYR A 612 6.61 27.71 -12.64
CA TYR A 612 6.67 27.30 -14.04
C TYR A 612 5.53 26.31 -14.33
N ARG A 613 4.75 26.60 -15.38
CA ARG A 613 3.54 25.86 -15.74
C ARG A 613 3.61 25.35 -17.17
N THR A 614 3.19 24.12 -17.39
CA THR A 614 3.21 23.45 -18.69
C THR A 614 2.05 22.44 -18.80
N ASN A 615 1.98 21.71 -19.91
CA ASN A 615 1.02 20.62 -20.10
C ASN A 615 1.68 19.24 -19.97
N LEU A 616 0.85 18.20 -19.91
CA LEU A 616 1.34 16.83 -19.73
C LEU A 616 2.21 16.37 -20.90
N ALA A 617 1.85 16.70 -22.15
CA ALA A 617 2.62 16.32 -23.32
C ALA A 617 4.06 16.84 -23.29
N THR A 618 4.26 18.13 -23.00
CA THR A 618 5.61 18.73 -22.86
C THR A 618 6.37 18.06 -21.71
N LYS A 619 5.70 17.76 -20.60
CA LYS A 619 6.37 17.16 -19.44
C LYS A 619 6.81 15.71 -19.68
N LEU A 620 5.99 14.93 -20.38
CA LEU A 620 6.35 13.58 -20.83
C LEU A 620 7.46 13.60 -21.88
N LEU A 621 7.45 14.58 -22.79
CA LEU A 621 8.54 14.80 -23.73
C LEU A 621 9.86 15.08 -22.99
N ASN A 622 9.86 16.03 -22.05
CA ASN A 622 11.04 16.32 -21.23
C ASN A 622 11.56 15.05 -20.53
N LEU A 623 10.66 14.31 -19.87
CA LEU A 623 11.02 13.06 -19.20
C LEU A 623 11.65 12.03 -20.16
N ALA A 624 11.08 11.84 -21.35
CA ALA A 624 11.61 10.91 -22.34
C ALA A 624 13.03 11.28 -22.79
N LEU A 625 13.27 12.57 -23.07
CA LEU A 625 14.58 13.09 -23.50
C LEU A 625 15.61 12.91 -22.39
N VAL A 626 15.32 13.35 -21.15
CA VAL A 626 16.29 13.22 -20.05
C VAL A 626 16.65 11.76 -19.76
N LYS A 627 15.69 10.83 -19.88
CA LYS A 627 15.98 9.39 -19.76
C LYS A 627 16.76 8.85 -20.95
N PHE A 628 16.51 9.32 -22.17
CA PHE A 628 17.34 8.99 -23.34
C PHE A 628 18.78 9.48 -23.20
N ALA A 629 19.02 10.65 -22.63
CA ALA A 629 20.36 11.12 -22.29
C ALA A 629 21.05 10.31 -21.17
N THR A 630 20.32 9.41 -20.50
CA THR A 630 20.77 8.58 -19.37
C THR A 630 21.03 7.12 -19.80
N LEU A 631 21.38 6.89 -21.06
CA LEU A 631 21.71 5.56 -21.55
C LEU A 631 23.05 5.06 -21.00
N ASP A 632 23.19 3.75 -20.92
CA ASP A 632 24.41 3.05 -20.50
C ASP A 632 25.55 3.11 -21.56
N PRO A 633 26.77 2.64 -21.25
CA PRO A 633 27.90 2.67 -22.17
C PRO A 633 27.72 2.00 -23.54
N GLU A 634 26.75 1.08 -23.70
CA GLU A 634 26.43 0.46 -25.00
C GLU A 634 25.17 1.03 -25.65
N GLY A 635 24.48 1.97 -24.99
CA GLY A 635 23.21 2.51 -25.43
C GLY A 635 22.09 1.46 -25.49
N ILE A 636 22.08 0.51 -24.56
CA ILE A 636 21.09 -0.59 -24.48
C ILE A 636 20.09 -0.37 -23.33
N GLY A 637 20.60 -0.13 -22.12
CA GLY A 637 19.81 0.12 -20.91
C GLY A 637 19.97 1.53 -20.36
N ILE A 638 19.21 1.87 -19.32
CA ILE A 638 19.31 3.12 -18.57
C ILE A 638 20.33 2.98 -17.45
N GLU A 639 21.27 3.91 -17.34
CA GLU A 639 22.31 3.95 -16.32
C GLU A 639 21.71 4.16 -14.91
N MET A 640 22.14 3.36 -13.93
CA MET A 640 21.78 3.51 -12.52
C MET A 640 22.63 4.60 -11.84
N GLU A 641 22.55 5.81 -12.38
CA GLU A 641 23.50 6.89 -12.12
C GLU A 641 23.24 7.69 -10.82
N ALA A 642 22.06 7.49 -10.22
CA ALA A 642 21.55 8.28 -9.09
C ALA A 642 21.51 7.50 -7.75
N GLY A 643 22.31 6.43 -7.66
CA GLY A 643 22.63 5.75 -6.39
C GLY A 643 21.60 4.74 -5.89
N LYS A 644 20.49 4.54 -6.59
CA LYS A 644 19.51 3.47 -6.31
C LYS A 644 19.26 2.60 -7.55
N PRO A 645 18.93 1.31 -7.37
CA PRO A 645 18.57 0.42 -8.46
C PRO A 645 17.14 0.71 -8.96
N GLY A 646 16.55 -0.23 -9.71
CA GLY A 646 15.15 -0.19 -10.12
C GLY A 646 14.22 -0.86 -9.10
N TRP A 647 13.22 -1.59 -9.59
CA TRP A 647 12.24 -2.28 -8.75
C TRP A 647 12.89 -3.25 -7.74
N TYR A 648 13.93 -3.96 -8.16
CA TYR A 648 14.67 -4.91 -7.34
C TYR A 648 15.65 -4.20 -6.40
N ASP A 649 15.14 -3.73 -5.24
CA ASP A 649 15.93 -2.95 -4.27
C ASP A 649 17.15 -3.71 -3.71
N ALA A 650 17.12 -5.05 -3.69
CA ALA A 650 18.19 -5.88 -3.16
C ALA A 650 19.45 -5.93 -4.04
N LEU A 651 19.42 -5.33 -5.24
CA LEU A 651 20.59 -5.03 -6.09
C LEU A 651 21.18 -3.64 -5.76
N ASN A 652 21.18 -3.25 -4.48
CA ASN A 652 21.61 -1.94 -4.03
C ASN A 652 23.08 -1.61 -4.27
N GLY A 653 23.92 -2.60 -4.62
CA GLY A 653 25.31 -2.38 -5.00
C GLY A 653 25.53 -2.17 -6.50
N LEU A 654 24.55 -2.56 -7.33
CA LEU A 654 24.62 -2.46 -8.78
C LEU A 654 24.82 -1.02 -9.29
N PRO A 655 24.22 0.04 -8.71
CA PRO A 655 24.53 1.43 -9.05
C PRO A 655 26.03 1.78 -8.92
N GLY A 656 26.71 1.19 -7.94
CA GLY A 656 28.16 1.37 -7.73
C GLY A 656 29.03 0.68 -8.77
N LEU A 657 28.48 -0.32 -9.47
CA LEU A 657 29.12 -1.11 -10.53
C LEU A 657 28.73 -0.61 -11.92
N PHE A 658 28.32 0.65 -12.07
CA PHE A 658 27.80 1.19 -13.33
C PHE A 658 26.66 0.33 -13.87
N GLY A 659 25.71 0.01 -12.98
CA GLY A 659 24.55 -0.79 -13.30
C GLY A 659 23.75 -0.20 -14.45
N SER A 660 23.19 -1.07 -15.28
CA SER A 660 22.31 -0.72 -16.39
C SER A 660 21.01 -1.48 -16.27
N SER A 661 19.90 -0.76 -16.46
CA SER A 661 18.57 -1.32 -16.53
C SER A 661 18.05 -1.35 -17.97
N VAL A 662 18.03 -2.55 -18.54
CA VAL A 662 17.48 -2.82 -19.89
C VAL A 662 15.95 -2.71 -19.86
N GLY A 663 15.32 -3.13 -18.76
CA GLY A 663 13.87 -3.06 -18.58
C GLY A 663 13.33 -1.62 -18.62
N GLU A 664 14.05 -0.66 -18.04
CA GLU A 664 13.65 0.75 -18.09
C GLU A 664 13.81 1.36 -19.49
N SER A 665 14.70 0.82 -20.34
CA SER A 665 14.76 1.21 -21.76
C SER A 665 13.55 0.68 -22.54
N ALA A 666 13.01 -0.47 -22.18
CA ALA A 666 11.73 -0.94 -22.73
C ALA A 666 10.57 -0.01 -22.32
N GLU A 667 10.51 0.43 -21.07
CA GLU A 667 9.51 1.43 -20.64
C GLU A 667 9.70 2.79 -21.36
N LEU A 668 10.94 3.17 -21.68
CA LEU A 668 11.23 4.38 -22.45
C LEU A 668 10.74 4.26 -23.90
N VAL A 669 10.90 3.09 -24.52
CA VAL A 669 10.29 2.79 -25.83
C VAL A 669 8.76 2.93 -25.77
N ARG A 670 8.11 2.44 -24.71
CA ARG A 670 6.65 2.62 -24.54
C ARG A 670 6.28 4.10 -24.46
N LEU A 671 7.04 4.90 -23.73
CA LEU A 671 6.80 6.33 -23.60
C LEU A 671 6.97 7.06 -24.94
N PHE A 672 8.01 6.74 -25.71
CA PHE A 672 8.18 7.27 -27.06
C PHE A 672 7.04 6.86 -27.99
N ASP A 673 6.66 5.57 -28.01
CA ASP A 673 5.55 5.08 -28.81
C ASP A 673 4.23 5.77 -28.44
N PHE A 674 3.99 6.04 -27.15
CA PHE A 674 2.83 6.79 -26.68
C PHE A 674 2.82 8.24 -27.19
N LEU A 675 3.95 8.96 -27.06
CA LEU A 675 4.10 10.33 -27.53
C LEU A 675 3.95 10.42 -29.05
N ILE A 676 4.63 9.55 -29.80
CA ILE A 676 4.55 9.46 -31.25
C ILE A 676 3.09 9.24 -31.67
N GLY A 677 2.40 8.26 -31.08
CA GLY A 677 1.00 7.99 -31.40
C GLY A 677 0.07 9.17 -31.07
N ALA A 678 0.31 9.88 -29.97
CA ALA A 678 -0.46 11.08 -29.63
C ALA A 678 -0.18 12.25 -30.59
N PHE A 679 1.06 12.41 -31.05
CA PHE A 679 1.46 13.50 -31.94
C PHE A 679 1.01 13.24 -33.38
N GLU A 680 0.92 11.98 -33.81
CA GLU A 680 0.30 11.57 -35.07
C GLU A 680 -1.21 11.77 -35.07
N GLU A 681 -1.87 11.53 -33.93
CA GLU A 681 -3.31 11.74 -33.76
C GLU A 681 -3.68 13.24 -33.71
N PHE A 682 -2.81 14.07 -33.12
CA PHE A 682 -3.02 15.51 -32.95
C PHE A 682 -1.86 16.37 -33.50
N PRO A 683 -1.51 16.28 -34.79
CA PRO A 683 -0.28 16.86 -35.33
C PRO A 683 -0.25 18.40 -35.29
N GLU A 684 -1.42 19.04 -35.33
CA GLU A 684 -1.56 20.50 -35.33
C GLU A 684 -1.50 21.12 -33.92
N LYS A 685 -1.43 20.31 -32.86
CA LYS A 685 -1.32 20.83 -31.49
C LYS A 685 0.05 21.46 -31.26
N GLU A 686 0.06 22.70 -30.79
CA GLU A 686 1.28 23.42 -30.42
C GLU A 686 1.72 23.04 -29.01
N LEU A 687 3.00 22.69 -28.87
CA LEU A 687 3.67 22.54 -27.59
C LEU A 687 4.49 23.80 -27.30
N ARG A 688 4.54 24.18 -26.01
CA ARG A 688 5.47 25.16 -25.49
C ARG A 688 6.54 24.41 -24.73
N VAL A 689 7.73 24.32 -25.33
CA VAL A 689 8.84 23.52 -24.82
C VAL A 689 9.87 24.47 -24.22
N PRO A 690 10.33 24.31 -22.97
CA PRO A 690 11.41 25.12 -22.42
C PRO A 690 12.62 25.11 -23.34
N VAL A 691 13.30 26.24 -23.52
CA VAL A 691 14.48 26.33 -24.40
C VAL A 691 15.56 25.31 -24.02
N GLU A 692 15.76 25.05 -22.72
CA GLU A 692 16.71 24.04 -22.26
C GLU A 692 16.34 22.62 -22.71
N VAL A 693 15.05 22.29 -22.77
CA VAL A 693 14.55 20.98 -23.23
C VAL A 693 14.62 20.88 -24.76
N TRP A 694 14.36 21.98 -25.47
CA TRP A 694 14.49 22.03 -26.92
C TRP A 694 15.94 21.84 -27.39
N GLU A 695 16.90 22.46 -26.69
CA GLU A 695 18.33 22.26 -26.91
C GLU A 695 18.73 20.79 -26.71
N LEU A 696 18.27 20.18 -25.62
CA LEU A 696 18.49 18.75 -25.34
C LEU A 696 18.00 17.87 -26.50
N TYR A 697 16.74 18.04 -26.92
CA TYR A 697 16.17 17.28 -28.05
C TYR A 697 16.96 17.45 -29.35
N SER A 698 17.29 18.71 -29.69
CA SER A 698 17.98 19.03 -30.94
C SER A 698 19.35 18.36 -31.00
N GLU A 699 20.07 18.38 -29.89
CA GLU A 699 21.42 17.82 -29.79
C GLU A 699 21.39 16.28 -29.71
N GLU A 700 20.45 15.68 -28.97
CA GLU A 700 20.24 14.22 -28.98
C GLU A 700 19.98 13.70 -30.39
N LEU A 701 19.09 14.35 -31.14
CA LEU A 701 18.78 13.97 -32.51
C LEU A 701 20.00 14.11 -33.43
N ARG A 702 20.80 15.16 -33.25
CA ARG A 702 22.05 15.37 -34.00
C ARG A 702 23.04 14.24 -33.71
N LEU A 703 23.24 13.90 -32.43
CA LEU A 703 24.16 12.86 -31.97
C LEU A 703 23.74 11.48 -32.48
N VAL A 704 22.45 11.14 -32.45
CA VAL A 704 21.96 9.85 -32.97
C VAL A 704 22.09 9.78 -34.50
N LYS A 705 21.85 10.86 -35.22
CA LYS A 705 22.08 10.89 -36.69
C LYS A 705 23.55 10.70 -37.04
N GLU A 706 24.45 11.30 -36.27
CA GLU A 706 25.90 11.09 -36.42
C GLU A 706 26.28 9.64 -36.07
N TYR A 707 25.76 9.10 -34.97
CA TYR A 707 25.94 7.69 -34.58
C TYR A 707 25.55 6.72 -35.73
N LEU A 708 24.43 6.96 -36.40
CA LEU A 708 23.97 6.13 -37.52
C LEU A 708 24.88 6.18 -38.75
N GLN A 709 25.72 7.21 -38.88
CA GLN A 709 26.72 7.34 -39.94
C GLN A 709 28.08 6.74 -39.55
N ARG A 710 28.27 6.38 -38.27
CA ARG A 710 29.50 5.78 -37.76
C ARG A 710 29.49 4.26 -37.91
N ASP A 711 30.61 3.73 -38.37
CA ASP A 711 30.85 2.28 -38.53
C ASP A 711 32.13 1.81 -37.80
N ASP A 712 32.63 2.63 -36.87
CA ASP A 712 33.73 2.25 -36.00
C ASP A 712 33.24 1.49 -34.76
N GLY A 713 34.09 0.60 -34.23
CA GLY A 713 33.78 -0.21 -33.05
C GLY A 713 33.63 0.56 -31.74
N ASP A 714 33.90 1.88 -31.74
CA ASP A 714 33.81 2.76 -30.56
C ASP A 714 32.53 3.61 -30.57
N ARG A 715 31.69 3.50 -31.61
CA ARG A 715 30.50 4.35 -31.79
C ARG A 715 29.52 4.34 -30.61
N ASP A 716 29.39 3.22 -29.90
CA ASP A 716 28.47 3.10 -28.76
C ASP A 716 29.00 3.89 -27.55
N HIS A 717 30.29 3.73 -27.23
CA HIS A 717 30.96 4.49 -26.17
C HIS A 717 31.01 5.98 -26.50
N TRP A 718 31.29 6.34 -27.77
CA TRP A 718 31.24 7.71 -28.25
C TRP A 718 29.87 8.35 -28.01
N LEU A 719 28.78 7.66 -28.37
CA LEU A 719 27.43 8.17 -28.16
C LEU A 719 27.14 8.34 -26.67
N TRP A 720 27.47 7.35 -25.84
CA TRP A 720 27.32 7.41 -24.39
C TRP A 720 28.04 8.62 -23.78
N ASP A 721 29.30 8.87 -24.15
CA ASP A 721 30.08 9.98 -23.59
C ASP A 721 29.47 11.33 -23.96
N LYS A 722 29.00 11.47 -25.21
CA LYS A 722 28.33 12.70 -25.68
C LYS A 722 26.98 12.92 -25.01
N LEU A 723 26.14 11.89 -24.90
CA LEU A 723 24.86 11.98 -24.19
C LEU A 723 25.06 12.27 -22.70
N SER A 724 26.06 11.64 -22.06
CA SER A 724 26.39 11.88 -20.66
C SER A 724 26.81 13.34 -20.41
N ALA A 725 27.64 13.92 -21.28
CA ALA A 725 28.04 15.32 -21.19
C ALA A 725 26.85 16.27 -21.42
N LEU A 726 26.01 15.98 -22.42
CA LEU A 726 24.79 16.74 -22.71
C LEU A 726 23.82 16.74 -21.53
N ARG A 727 23.62 15.59 -20.88
CA ARG A 727 22.80 15.43 -19.67
C ARG A 727 23.33 16.26 -18.51
N GLU A 728 24.65 16.26 -18.28
CA GLU A 728 25.30 17.05 -17.22
C GLU A 728 25.13 18.55 -17.45
N GLU A 729 25.32 19.01 -18.70
CA GLU A 729 25.08 20.41 -19.08
C GLU A 729 23.62 20.81 -18.87
N TYR A 730 22.67 19.98 -19.35
CA TYR A 730 21.24 20.20 -19.14
C TYR A 730 20.90 20.31 -17.65
N ARG A 731 21.38 19.38 -16.82
CA ARG A 731 21.15 19.40 -15.37
C ARG A 731 21.67 20.66 -14.70
N GLU A 732 22.86 21.11 -15.05
CA GLU A 732 23.40 22.35 -14.50
C GLU A 732 22.56 23.56 -14.93
N LYS A 733 22.12 23.62 -16.20
CA LYS A 733 21.23 24.69 -16.69
C LYS A 733 19.90 24.74 -15.93
N VAL A 734 19.30 23.60 -15.61
CA VAL A 734 17.98 23.53 -14.96
C VAL A 734 18.05 23.39 -13.43
N LYS A 735 19.25 23.33 -12.84
CA LYS A 735 19.49 23.04 -11.41
C LYS A 735 18.62 23.88 -10.49
N LEU A 736 18.55 25.18 -10.74
CA LEU A 736 17.76 26.15 -9.96
C LEU A 736 16.36 26.43 -10.54
N GLY A 737 16.02 25.83 -11.69
CA GLY A 737 14.80 26.12 -12.45
C GLY A 737 15.06 26.48 -13.90
N PHE A 738 14.02 26.41 -14.74
CA PHE A 738 14.09 26.91 -16.13
C PHE A 738 14.28 28.44 -16.16
N ASN A 739 14.85 28.96 -17.25
CA ASN A 739 14.94 30.40 -17.46
C ASN A 739 13.55 31.04 -17.67
N GLY A 740 12.60 30.30 -18.24
CA GLY A 740 11.23 30.74 -18.53
C GLY A 740 10.94 31.02 -20.02
N GLU A 741 11.93 30.93 -20.90
CA GLU A 741 11.75 31.06 -22.34
C GLU A 741 11.29 29.73 -22.95
N GLU A 742 10.42 29.80 -23.98
CA GLU A 742 9.79 28.63 -24.58
C GLU A 742 9.88 28.66 -26.11
N VAL A 743 10.15 27.50 -26.72
CA VAL A 743 10.04 27.24 -28.15
C VAL A 743 8.65 26.69 -28.44
N LYS A 744 7.97 27.29 -29.41
CA LYS A 744 6.68 26.81 -29.92
C LYS A 744 6.91 25.88 -31.09
N VAL A 745 6.40 24.65 -30.99
CA VAL A 745 6.56 23.63 -32.03
C VAL A 745 5.26 22.84 -32.17
N LYS A 746 4.89 22.49 -33.41
CA LYS A 746 3.76 21.59 -33.64
C LYS A 746 4.14 20.15 -33.30
N ALA A 747 3.22 19.42 -32.68
CA ALA A 747 3.42 18.02 -32.31
C ALA A 747 3.88 17.15 -33.50
N GLY A 748 3.28 17.36 -34.69
CA GLY A 748 3.64 16.62 -35.90
C GLY A 748 5.10 16.80 -36.36
N GLU A 749 5.73 17.93 -36.03
CA GLU A 749 7.12 18.23 -36.41
C GLU A 749 8.14 17.42 -35.59
N LEU A 750 7.74 16.88 -34.44
CA LEU A 750 8.60 16.08 -33.56
C LEU A 750 8.60 14.59 -33.94
N VAL A 751 7.60 14.10 -34.67
CA VAL A 751 7.35 12.66 -34.90
C VAL A 751 8.56 11.94 -35.49
N GLU A 752 9.15 12.46 -36.57
CA GLU A 752 10.28 11.82 -37.23
C GLU A 752 11.54 11.81 -36.35
N GLY A 753 11.80 12.88 -35.61
CA GLY A 753 12.93 12.92 -34.69
C GLY A 753 12.78 11.94 -33.54
N LEU A 754 11.58 11.88 -32.93
CA LEU A 754 11.29 10.92 -31.86
C LEU A 754 11.36 9.47 -32.34
N ARG A 755 10.94 9.17 -33.58
CA ARG A 755 11.11 7.84 -34.20
C ARG A 755 12.58 7.44 -34.29
N VAL A 756 13.46 8.36 -34.70
CA VAL A 756 14.92 8.10 -34.76
C VAL A 756 15.48 7.74 -33.37
N LEU A 757 15.11 8.47 -32.31
CA LEU A 757 15.53 8.18 -30.94
C LEU A 757 14.98 6.82 -30.46
N ARG A 758 13.68 6.59 -30.66
CA ARG A 758 13.00 5.33 -30.32
C ARG A 758 13.63 4.13 -31.02
N ASP A 759 13.94 4.24 -32.31
CA ASP A 759 14.52 3.15 -33.11
C ASP A 759 15.91 2.75 -32.64
N LYS A 760 16.73 3.71 -32.13
CA LYS A 760 18.02 3.41 -31.49
C LYS A 760 17.84 2.51 -30.27
N LEU A 761 16.89 2.82 -29.39
CA LEU A 761 16.58 1.99 -28.22
C LEU A 761 16.06 0.61 -28.65
N TRP A 762 15.13 0.59 -29.59
CA TRP A 762 14.49 -0.64 -30.07
C TRP A 762 15.50 -1.62 -30.69
N ALA A 763 16.50 -1.11 -31.41
CA ALA A 763 17.61 -1.91 -31.92
C ALA A 763 18.43 -2.54 -30.79
N GLY A 764 18.73 -1.79 -29.73
CA GLY A 764 19.45 -2.28 -28.54
C GLY A 764 18.69 -3.38 -27.81
N LEU A 765 17.38 -3.19 -27.58
CA LEU A 765 16.53 -4.19 -26.91
C LEU A 765 16.42 -5.51 -27.69
N ARG A 766 16.24 -5.44 -29.02
CA ARG A 766 16.19 -6.64 -29.86
C ARG A 766 17.51 -7.41 -29.82
N LYS A 767 18.64 -6.70 -29.94
CA LYS A 767 19.97 -7.30 -29.82
C LYS A 767 20.16 -7.96 -28.45
N ALA A 768 19.78 -7.29 -27.36
CA ALA A 768 19.91 -7.83 -26.01
C ALA A 768 19.07 -9.11 -25.81
N ALA A 769 17.84 -9.15 -26.34
CA ALA A 769 17.00 -10.35 -26.30
C ALA A 769 17.60 -11.48 -27.15
N GLU A 770 18.05 -11.20 -28.38
CA GLU A 770 18.68 -12.18 -29.28
C GLU A 770 19.92 -12.83 -28.66
N GLU A 771 20.80 -12.01 -28.05
CA GLU A 771 22.00 -12.46 -27.34
C GLU A 771 21.72 -13.34 -26.10
N ASN A 772 20.46 -13.42 -25.70
CA ASN A 772 19.99 -14.10 -24.49
C ASN A 772 18.86 -15.09 -24.81
N ASN A 773 18.99 -15.76 -25.96
CA ASN A 773 18.08 -16.80 -26.45
C ASN A 773 16.61 -16.32 -26.58
N GLY A 774 16.42 -15.06 -26.96
CA GLY A 774 15.10 -14.46 -27.15
C GLY A 774 14.39 -14.02 -25.86
N LEU A 775 15.04 -14.13 -24.69
CA LEU A 775 14.54 -13.60 -23.42
C LEU A 775 15.24 -12.28 -23.11
N LEU A 776 14.49 -11.21 -22.89
CA LEU A 776 15.08 -9.91 -22.57
C LEU A 776 15.78 -9.96 -21.20
N PRO A 777 17.10 -9.69 -21.12
CA PRO A 777 17.78 -9.55 -19.83
C PRO A 777 17.26 -8.30 -19.12
N MET A 778 17.21 -8.31 -17.78
CA MET A 778 16.80 -7.13 -17.02
C MET A 778 17.95 -6.16 -16.78
N TYR A 779 19.13 -6.70 -16.46
CA TYR A 779 20.27 -5.91 -15.98
C TYR A 779 21.58 -6.27 -16.67
N PHE A 780 22.42 -5.26 -16.82
CA PHE A 780 23.86 -5.41 -17.02
C PHE A 780 24.61 -4.59 -15.97
N TYR A 781 25.92 -4.80 -15.88
CA TYR A 781 26.81 -3.84 -15.22
C TYR A 781 28.11 -3.72 -16.02
N TYR A 782 28.84 -2.64 -15.80
CA TYR A 782 30.00 -2.30 -16.63
C TYR A 782 31.23 -2.12 -15.76
N GLU A 783 32.31 -2.84 -16.07
CA GLU A 783 33.59 -2.68 -15.38
C GLU A 783 34.46 -1.69 -16.17
N PRO A 784 34.93 -0.58 -15.57
CA PRO A 784 35.94 0.28 -16.18
C PRO A 784 37.26 -0.47 -16.35
N VAL A 785 37.68 -0.71 -17.59
CA VAL A 785 38.92 -1.45 -17.90
C VAL A 785 40.08 -0.55 -18.31
N GLU A 786 39.79 0.65 -18.79
CA GLU A 786 40.78 1.69 -19.09
C GLU A 786 40.26 3.03 -18.54
N TYR A 787 41.08 3.72 -17.74
CA TYR A 787 40.72 4.99 -17.11
C TYR A 787 41.98 5.82 -16.80
N GLU A 788 41.80 7.13 -16.67
CA GLU A 788 42.82 8.07 -16.20
C GLU A 788 42.38 8.76 -14.90
N VAL A 789 43.35 9.05 -14.03
CA VAL A 789 43.15 9.89 -12.85
C VAL A 789 43.78 11.24 -13.15
N VAL A 790 42.96 12.29 -13.21
CA VAL A 790 43.44 13.65 -13.50
C VAL A 790 43.95 14.33 -12.23
N GLU A 791 44.66 15.47 -12.36
CA GLU A 791 45.43 16.11 -11.26
C GLU A 791 44.64 16.38 -9.97
N ASN A 792 43.31 16.52 -10.06
CA ASN A 792 42.43 16.77 -8.92
C ASN A 792 41.90 15.49 -8.24
N GLY A 793 42.37 14.30 -8.64
CA GLY A 793 41.88 13.01 -8.15
C GLY A 793 40.57 12.54 -8.80
N GLU A 794 40.03 13.30 -9.75
CA GLU A 794 38.86 12.89 -10.53
C GLU A 794 39.20 11.75 -11.47
N VAL A 795 38.26 10.83 -11.67
CA VAL A 795 38.45 9.65 -12.51
C VAL A 795 37.69 9.83 -13.82
N ARG A 796 38.39 9.64 -14.94
CA ARG A 796 37.78 9.60 -16.27
C ARG A 796 37.93 8.20 -16.85
N VAL A 797 36.80 7.55 -17.12
CA VAL A 797 36.77 6.24 -17.76
C VAL A 797 36.89 6.39 -19.27
N LEU A 798 37.81 5.64 -19.86
CA LEU A 798 38.09 5.62 -21.29
C LEU A 798 37.45 4.41 -21.98
N LYS A 799 37.18 3.34 -21.22
CA LYS A 799 36.59 2.11 -21.76
C LYS A 799 35.93 1.28 -20.68
N PHE A 800 34.80 0.67 -21.05
CA PHE A 800 34.08 -0.29 -20.23
C PHE A 800 34.09 -1.69 -20.84
N GLU A 801 33.98 -2.69 -19.98
CA GLU A 801 33.65 -4.07 -20.34
C GLU A 801 32.30 -4.43 -19.73
N ARG A 802 31.33 -4.82 -20.55
CA ARG A 802 30.02 -5.27 -20.09
C ARG A 802 30.10 -6.63 -19.41
N LYS A 803 29.45 -6.74 -18.25
CA LYS A 803 29.22 -7.99 -17.52
C LYS A 803 27.74 -8.33 -17.52
N ARG A 804 27.44 -9.62 -17.77
CA ARG A 804 26.07 -10.13 -17.83
C ARG A 804 25.55 -10.47 -16.44
N MET A 805 24.31 -10.12 -16.17
CA MET A 805 23.57 -10.61 -15.02
C MET A 805 22.74 -11.85 -15.42
N PRO A 806 22.40 -12.73 -14.45
CA PRO A 806 21.44 -13.80 -14.68
C PRO A 806 20.06 -13.25 -15.08
N LEU A 807 19.18 -14.13 -15.56
CA LEU A 807 17.81 -13.77 -15.90
C LEU A 807 17.03 -13.31 -14.66
N PHE A 808 16.18 -12.29 -14.85
CA PHE A 808 15.18 -11.85 -13.88
C PHE A 808 13.82 -11.87 -14.56
N LEU A 809 12.78 -12.29 -13.84
CA LEU A 809 11.42 -12.35 -14.38
C LEU A 809 10.93 -10.96 -14.83
N GLU A 810 11.41 -9.90 -14.17
CA GLU A 810 11.10 -8.52 -14.56
C GLU A 810 11.48 -8.21 -16.01
N GLY A 811 12.65 -8.66 -16.50
CA GLY A 811 13.07 -8.43 -17.88
C GLY A 811 12.07 -9.04 -18.88
N VAL A 812 11.54 -10.21 -18.55
CA VAL A 812 10.48 -10.88 -19.32
C VAL A 812 9.19 -10.06 -19.26
N VAL A 813 8.73 -9.61 -18.09
CA VAL A 813 7.55 -8.74 -17.97
C VAL A 813 7.68 -7.51 -18.88
N LYS A 814 8.84 -6.85 -18.87
CA LYS A 814 9.14 -5.69 -19.71
C LYS A 814 9.14 -6.06 -21.20
N GLN A 815 9.61 -7.26 -21.55
CA GLN A 815 9.50 -7.80 -22.91
C GLN A 815 8.04 -7.92 -23.36
N PHE A 816 7.17 -8.51 -22.54
CA PHE A 816 5.75 -8.61 -22.88
C PHE A 816 5.10 -7.23 -23.05
N LYS A 817 5.54 -6.20 -22.32
CA LYS A 817 5.00 -4.84 -22.46
C LYS A 817 5.33 -4.16 -23.80
N VAL A 818 6.42 -4.50 -24.46
CA VAL A 818 6.86 -3.82 -25.72
C VAL A 818 6.78 -4.68 -26.97
N PHE A 819 7.00 -5.99 -26.87
CA PHE A 819 6.85 -6.91 -28.01
C PHE A 819 5.36 -7.20 -28.21
N LYS A 820 4.90 -7.16 -29.48
CA LYS A 820 3.47 -7.27 -29.83
C LYS A 820 3.12 -8.55 -30.60
N ASP A 821 4.12 -9.28 -31.11
CA ASP A 821 3.90 -10.53 -31.84
C ASP A 821 3.49 -11.65 -30.87
N ARG A 822 2.27 -12.17 -31.04
CA ARG A 822 1.70 -13.16 -30.12
C ARG A 822 2.37 -14.53 -30.21
N GLU A 823 2.82 -14.96 -31.38
CA GLU A 823 3.52 -16.25 -31.51
C GLU A 823 4.92 -16.17 -30.90
N LEU A 824 5.62 -15.05 -31.09
CA LEU A 824 6.87 -14.77 -30.39
C LEU A 824 6.66 -14.80 -28.87
N LEU A 825 5.59 -14.17 -28.36
CA LEU A 825 5.31 -14.14 -26.92
C LEU A 825 4.92 -15.52 -26.35
N ARG A 826 4.24 -16.38 -27.11
CA ARG A 826 4.04 -17.79 -26.73
C ARG A 826 5.37 -18.53 -26.61
N GLU A 827 6.28 -18.27 -27.53
CA GLU A 827 7.61 -18.87 -27.49
C GLU A 827 8.42 -18.34 -26.29
N VAL A 828 8.31 -17.05 -25.97
CA VAL A 828 8.90 -16.48 -24.74
C VAL A 828 8.32 -17.18 -23.50
N TYR A 829 7.00 -17.36 -23.41
CA TYR A 829 6.35 -18.09 -22.32
C TYR A 829 6.91 -19.51 -22.15
N ARG A 830 7.04 -20.26 -23.26
CA ARG A 830 7.65 -21.61 -23.25
C ARG A 830 9.09 -21.58 -22.74
N LYS A 831 9.90 -20.64 -23.24
CA LYS A 831 11.31 -20.49 -22.83
C LYS A 831 11.46 -20.13 -21.36
N VAL A 832 10.57 -19.34 -20.78
CA VAL A 832 10.58 -19.04 -19.34
C VAL A 832 10.39 -20.32 -18.54
N LYS A 833 9.43 -21.17 -18.90
CA LYS A 833 9.20 -22.48 -18.26
C LYS A 833 10.36 -23.47 -18.41
N GLU A 834 11.13 -23.33 -19.49
CA GLU A 834 12.34 -24.13 -19.74
C GLU A 834 13.57 -23.61 -18.98
N SER A 835 13.56 -22.33 -18.60
CA SER A 835 14.67 -21.66 -17.91
C SER A 835 14.69 -21.91 -16.40
N ASP A 836 15.73 -21.39 -15.74
CA ASP A 836 15.85 -21.37 -14.28
C ASP A 836 14.93 -20.34 -13.61
N LEU A 837 14.09 -19.61 -14.34
CA LEU A 837 13.04 -18.78 -13.77
C LEU A 837 11.80 -19.57 -13.34
N TYR A 838 11.67 -20.84 -13.72
CA TYR A 838 10.49 -21.65 -13.39
C TYR A 838 10.80 -22.68 -12.30
N ASP A 839 10.04 -22.59 -11.21
CA ASP A 839 10.05 -23.58 -10.14
C ASP A 839 9.18 -24.77 -10.55
N ARG A 840 9.83 -25.86 -10.95
CA ARG A 840 9.13 -27.07 -11.41
C ARG A 840 8.43 -27.83 -10.28
N LYS A 841 8.87 -27.69 -9.02
CA LYS A 841 8.27 -28.38 -7.87
C LYS A 841 6.94 -27.71 -7.50
N LEU A 842 6.91 -26.39 -7.50
CA LEU A 842 5.74 -25.60 -7.12
C LEU A 842 4.84 -25.23 -8.31
N GLY A 843 5.39 -25.26 -9.54
CA GLY A 843 4.68 -24.81 -10.73
C GLY A 843 4.56 -23.29 -10.83
N MET A 844 5.50 -22.55 -10.23
CA MET A 844 5.49 -21.09 -10.03
C MET A 844 6.74 -20.43 -10.64
N TYR A 845 6.77 -19.10 -10.69
CA TYR A 845 7.84 -18.32 -11.31
C TYR A 845 8.76 -17.65 -10.28
N LYS A 846 10.04 -18.03 -10.27
CA LYS A 846 11.07 -17.42 -9.44
C LYS A 846 11.38 -16.01 -9.93
N LEU A 847 11.74 -15.14 -8.99
CA LEU A 847 12.05 -13.74 -9.28
C LEU A 847 13.31 -13.59 -10.16
N ASN A 848 14.31 -14.45 -9.95
CA ASN A 848 15.55 -14.47 -10.69
C ASN A 848 16.13 -15.89 -10.79
N ALA A 849 16.98 -16.09 -11.79
CA ALA A 849 17.87 -17.24 -11.90
C ALA A 849 19.06 -17.09 -10.93
N SER A 850 19.85 -18.15 -10.77
CA SER A 850 20.84 -18.19 -9.70
C SER A 850 21.91 -17.10 -9.78
N LEU A 851 22.11 -16.40 -8.66
CA LEU A 851 23.14 -15.38 -8.50
C LEU A 851 24.49 -15.94 -8.03
N LYS A 852 24.64 -17.27 -7.91
CA LYS A 852 25.80 -17.92 -7.30
C LYS A 852 27.14 -17.43 -7.86
N ASP A 853 27.22 -17.22 -9.17
CA ASP A 853 28.46 -16.82 -9.86
C ASP A 853 28.64 -15.30 -9.97
N GLN A 854 27.75 -14.51 -9.37
CA GLN A 854 27.84 -13.06 -9.31
C GLN A 854 28.62 -12.58 -8.07
N PRO A 855 29.34 -11.44 -8.16
CA PRO A 855 30.09 -10.91 -7.03
C PRO A 855 29.16 -10.41 -5.92
N ILE A 856 29.63 -10.44 -4.68
CA ILE A 856 28.87 -9.90 -3.53
C ILE A 856 28.58 -8.39 -3.67
N GLU A 857 29.38 -7.68 -4.47
CA GLU A 857 29.25 -6.25 -4.74
C GLU A 857 27.94 -5.87 -5.45
N ILE A 858 27.20 -6.81 -6.06
CA ILE A 858 25.91 -6.47 -6.72
C ILE A 858 24.83 -6.03 -5.72
N GLY A 859 24.96 -6.40 -4.44
CA GLY A 859 24.01 -6.04 -3.39
C GLY A 859 23.59 -7.20 -2.51
N ARG A 860 22.72 -6.90 -1.53
CA ARG A 860 22.26 -7.86 -0.51
C ARG A 860 21.56 -9.09 -1.07
N ALA A 861 21.01 -9.02 -2.28
CA ALA A 861 20.43 -10.15 -3.00
C ALA A 861 21.38 -11.35 -3.05
N ARG A 862 22.67 -11.12 -3.29
CA ARG A 862 23.68 -12.18 -3.36
C ARG A 862 23.97 -12.82 -2.00
N ALA A 863 23.71 -12.11 -0.91
CA ALA A 863 23.90 -12.61 0.46
C ALA A 863 22.71 -13.45 0.93
N PHE A 864 21.51 -13.25 0.37
CA PHE A 864 20.35 -14.05 0.70
C PHE A 864 20.49 -15.47 0.17
N THR A 865 20.04 -16.44 0.97
CA THR A 865 19.98 -17.83 0.54
C THR A 865 18.99 -17.96 -0.61
N PRO A 866 19.29 -18.71 -1.69
CA PRO A 866 18.33 -18.94 -2.78
C PRO A 866 16.99 -19.44 -2.26
N GLY A 867 15.87 -18.91 -2.78
CA GLY A 867 14.51 -19.18 -2.33
C GLY A 867 14.04 -18.30 -1.16
N TRP A 868 14.89 -17.41 -0.63
CA TRP A 868 14.58 -16.53 0.50
C TRP A 868 14.66 -15.05 0.14
N LEU A 869 13.70 -14.27 0.66
CA LEU A 869 13.53 -12.84 0.33
C LEU A 869 13.58 -12.65 -1.19
N GLU A 870 14.30 -11.67 -1.73
CA GLU A 870 14.28 -11.43 -3.18
C GLU A 870 15.08 -12.47 -4.00
N ASN A 871 16.01 -13.25 -3.41
CA ASN A 871 16.88 -14.12 -4.20
C ASN A 871 16.25 -15.49 -4.52
N GLU A 872 15.90 -15.73 -5.79
CA GLU A 872 15.31 -16.99 -6.30
C GLU A 872 14.00 -17.42 -5.61
N SER A 873 13.35 -16.56 -4.82
CA SER A 873 12.01 -16.86 -4.27
C SER A 873 10.93 -16.66 -5.32
N ILE A 874 9.71 -17.09 -5.01
CA ILE A 874 8.52 -16.70 -5.77
C ILE A 874 8.04 -15.36 -5.22
N TRP A 875 8.41 -14.26 -5.87
CA TRP A 875 8.00 -12.92 -5.43
C TRP A 875 6.66 -12.55 -6.06
N LEU A 876 5.57 -12.67 -5.29
CA LEU A 876 4.19 -12.61 -5.80
C LEU A 876 3.90 -11.36 -6.61
N HIS A 877 4.49 -10.21 -6.24
CA HIS A 877 4.29 -8.99 -7.01
C HIS A 877 4.79 -9.11 -8.46
N MET A 878 5.98 -9.67 -8.68
CA MET A 878 6.53 -9.81 -10.03
C MET A 878 5.87 -10.97 -10.79
N GLU A 879 5.53 -12.06 -10.09
CA GLU A 879 4.79 -13.17 -10.68
C GLU A 879 3.41 -12.71 -11.16
N TYR A 880 2.70 -11.88 -10.40
CA TYR A 880 1.41 -11.34 -10.83
C TYR A 880 1.56 -10.31 -11.96
N LYS A 881 2.65 -9.53 -12.01
CA LYS A 881 2.95 -8.72 -13.21
C LYS A 881 3.12 -9.60 -14.45
N TYR A 882 3.80 -10.74 -14.32
CA TYR A 882 3.93 -11.70 -15.41
C TYR A 882 2.57 -12.24 -15.86
N MET A 883 1.74 -12.70 -14.92
CA MET A 883 0.36 -13.14 -15.21
C MET A 883 -0.50 -12.04 -15.85
N LEU A 884 -0.38 -10.80 -15.38
CA LEU A 884 -1.08 -9.64 -15.94
C LEU A 884 -0.71 -9.41 -17.41
N GLU A 885 0.57 -9.55 -17.75
CA GLU A 885 1.00 -9.39 -19.14
C GLU A 885 0.56 -10.55 -20.05
N LEU A 886 0.42 -11.78 -19.53
CA LEU A 886 -0.16 -12.89 -20.31
C LEU A 886 -1.61 -12.59 -20.73
N ILE A 887 -2.45 -12.15 -19.79
CA ILE A 887 -3.86 -11.84 -20.09
C ILE A 887 -3.99 -10.60 -20.98
N ARG A 888 -3.17 -9.55 -20.79
CA ARG A 888 -3.13 -8.36 -21.67
C ARG A 888 -2.72 -8.69 -23.10
N ARG A 889 -1.93 -9.75 -23.31
CA ARG A 889 -1.49 -10.22 -24.63
C ARG A 889 -2.38 -11.28 -25.27
N GLY A 890 -3.50 -11.60 -24.63
CA GLY A 890 -4.47 -12.57 -25.16
C GLY A 890 -3.96 -14.02 -25.14
N LEU A 891 -3.01 -14.32 -24.26
CA LEU A 891 -2.47 -15.67 -24.02
C LEU A 891 -3.32 -16.37 -22.96
N TYR A 892 -4.63 -16.48 -23.25
CA TYR A 892 -5.61 -16.92 -22.26
C TYR A 892 -5.43 -18.37 -21.84
N ASP A 893 -5.10 -19.26 -22.79
CA ASP A 893 -4.92 -20.68 -22.48
C ASP A 893 -3.67 -20.88 -21.59
N GLU A 894 -2.57 -20.17 -21.85
CA GLU A 894 -1.36 -20.15 -21.03
C GLU A 894 -1.59 -19.52 -19.65
N PHE A 895 -2.34 -18.41 -19.60
CA PHE A 895 -2.73 -17.76 -18.35
C PHE A 895 -3.54 -18.72 -17.46
N TYR A 896 -4.57 -19.38 -18.01
CA TYR A 896 -5.43 -20.27 -17.23
C TYR A 896 -4.81 -21.63 -16.92
N SER A 897 -3.79 -22.08 -17.67
CA SER A 897 -3.03 -23.27 -17.29
C SER A 897 -2.25 -23.08 -15.99
N ASP A 898 -1.81 -21.84 -15.72
CA ASP A 898 -0.99 -21.54 -14.54
C ASP A 898 -1.81 -20.93 -13.39
N PHE A 899 -2.97 -20.34 -13.70
CA PHE A 899 -3.79 -19.56 -12.78
C PHE A 899 -4.01 -20.19 -11.39
N LYS A 900 -4.40 -21.46 -11.34
CA LYS A 900 -4.69 -22.14 -10.05
C LYS A 900 -3.44 -22.51 -9.25
N ASN A 901 -2.27 -22.54 -9.89
CA ASN A 901 -0.99 -22.78 -9.20
C ASN A 901 -0.34 -21.48 -8.72
N VAL A 902 -0.72 -20.34 -9.30
CA VAL A 902 -0.12 -19.03 -9.03
C VAL A 902 -0.96 -18.17 -8.10
N ILE A 903 -2.28 -18.10 -8.32
CA ILE A 903 -3.15 -17.21 -7.53
C ILE A 903 -3.34 -17.78 -6.12
N VAL A 904 -2.95 -17.00 -5.10
CA VAL A 904 -2.94 -17.39 -3.67
C VAL A 904 -4.26 -17.99 -3.19
N ALA A 905 -5.39 -17.51 -3.72
CA ALA A 905 -6.71 -18.05 -3.43
C ALA A 905 -6.85 -19.55 -3.68
N PHE A 906 -6.04 -20.16 -4.55
CA PHE A 906 -6.12 -21.57 -4.90
C PHE A 906 -4.98 -22.41 -4.32
N LEU A 907 -4.07 -21.81 -3.56
CA LEU A 907 -3.00 -22.53 -2.87
C LEU A 907 -3.55 -23.30 -1.68
N ASP A 908 -2.90 -24.43 -1.37
CA ASP A 908 -3.20 -25.20 -0.16
C ASP A 908 -2.80 -24.40 1.09
N PRO A 909 -3.75 -24.04 1.98
CA PRO A 909 -3.45 -23.27 3.19
C PRO A 909 -2.46 -23.96 4.14
N GLU A 910 -2.38 -25.29 4.13
CA GLU A 910 -1.43 -26.03 4.97
C GLU A 910 0.02 -25.82 4.49
N VAL A 911 0.21 -25.80 3.17
CA VAL A 911 1.50 -25.52 2.54
C VAL A 911 1.83 -24.03 2.65
N TYR A 912 0.88 -23.16 2.25
CA TYR A 912 1.01 -21.72 2.26
C TYR A 912 1.24 -21.15 3.67
N GLY A 913 0.68 -21.82 4.69
CA GLY A 913 0.93 -21.56 6.11
C GLY A 913 0.13 -20.40 6.71
N ARG A 914 -0.80 -19.80 5.95
CA ARG A 914 -1.64 -18.67 6.36
C ARG A 914 -2.95 -18.65 5.54
N SER A 915 -3.80 -17.66 5.79
CA SER A 915 -5.08 -17.51 5.07
C SER A 915 -4.86 -17.37 3.56
N PRO A 916 -5.51 -18.19 2.70
CA PRO A 916 -5.44 -18.04 1.24
C PRO A 916 -6.19 -16.80 0.73
N LEU A 917 -6.81 -16.01 1.62
CA LEU A 917 -7.37 -14.70 1.28
C LEU A 917 -6.32 -13.59 1.29
N GLU A 918 -5.19 -13.77 1.98
CA GLU A 918 -4.19 -12.73 2.19
C GLU A 918 -2.94 -13.03 1.35
N ASN A 919 -2.59 -12.13 0.42
CA ASN A 919 -1.33 -12.25 -0.31
C ASN A 919 -0.13 -12.04 0.60
N SER A 920 0.99 -12.71 0.29
CA SER A 920 2.29 -12.47 0.90
C SER A 920 3.18 -11.61 0.00
N SER A 921 4.34 -11.14 0.47
CA SER A 921 5.33 -10.54 -0.44
C SER A 921 5.99 -11.62 -1.30
N PHE A 922 6.37 -12.72 -0.67
CA PHE A 922 7.01 -13.84 -1.33
C PHE A 922 6.56 -15.19 -0.79
N ILE A 923 6.77 -16.22 -1.58
CA ILE A 923 6.63 -17.63 -1.26
C ILE A 923 8.00 -18.28 -1.41
N VAL A 924 8.37 -19.12 -0.44
CA VAL A 924 9.67 -19.83 -0.45
C VAL A 924 9.67 -20.83 -1.59
N SER A 925 10.61 -20.68 -2.52
CA SER A 925 10.75 -21.57 -3.68
C SER A 925 11.48 -22.86 -3.30
N SER A 926 11.49 -23.82 -4.23
CA SER A 926 12.24 -25.07 -4.11
C SER A 926 13.75 -24.92 -4.21
N ALA A 927 14.26 -23.71 -4.46
CA ALA A 927 15.69 -23.42 -4.37
C ALA A 927 16.18 -23.29 -2.92
N TYR A 928 15.27 -23.14 -1.95
CA TYR A 928 15.63 -23.03 -0.54
C TYR A 928 16.14 -24.38 0.00
N PRO A 929 17.17 -24.42 0.86
CA PRO A 929 17.68 -25.68 1.38
C PRO A 929 16.73 -26.42 2.32
N ASP A 930 15.85 -25.70 3.03
CA ASP A 930 14.89 -26.30 3.96
C ASP A 930 13.57 -26.61 3.26
N GLU A 931 13.39 -27.88 2.91
CA GLU A 931 12.20 -28.37 2.22
C GLU A 931 10.89 -28.16 2.99
N SER A 932 10.94 -28.02 4.31
CA SER A 932 9.74 -27.82 5.14
C SER A 932 9.06 -26.47 4.90
N LEU A 933 9.79 -25.51 4.35
CA LEU A 933 9.29 -24.17 4.05
C LEU A 933 8.80 -24.02 2.61
N HIS A 934 9.07 -24.95 1.70
CA HIS A 934 8.71 -24.80 0.29
C HIS A 934 7.20 -24.56 0.14
N GLY A 935 6.83 -23.50 -0.58
CA GLY A 935 5.44 -23.07 -0.76
C GLY A 935 4.87 -22.21 0.38
N THR A 936 5.62 -21.95 1.46
CA THR A 936 5.17 -21.11 2.57
C THR A 936 5.26 -19.63 2.21
N GLY A 937 4.20 -18.86 2.47
CA GLY A 937 4.16 -17.41 2.27
C GLY A 937 4.72 -16.62 3.45
N PHE A 938 5.36 -15.48 3.18
CA PHE A 938 5.91 -14.54 4.17
C PHE A 938 5.61 -13.07 3.85
N VAL A 939 5.45 -12.27 4.89
CA VAL A 939 5.23 -10.82 4.82
C VAL A 939 3.84 -10.47 4.25
N THR A 940 2.81 -10.56 5.08
CA THR A 940 1.40 -10.56 4.65
C THR A 940 0.87 -9.21 4.14
N ARG A 941 -0.26 -9.30 3.43
CA ARG A 941 -1.23 -8.28 3.04
C ARG A 941 -0.71 -7.15 2.17
N LEU A 942 0.14 -6.25 2.66
CA LEU A 942 0.46 -4.97 1.99
C LEU A 942 1.50 -5.08 0.86
N THR A 943 1.37 -6.11 0.02
CA THR A 943 2.21 -6.40 -1.14
C THR A 943 1.70 -5.73 -2.41
N GLY A 944 2.60 -5.52 -3.39
CA GLY A 944 2.22 -4.97 -4.70
C GLY A 944 1.38 -5.92 -5.53
N ALA A 945 1.39 -7.21 -5.17
CA ALA A 945 0.56 -8.24 -5.80
C ALA A 945 -0.93 -7.89 -5.76
N ASN A 946 -1.42 -7.15 -4.75
CA ASN A 946 -2.82 -6.75 -4.71
C ASN A 946 -3.19 -5.84 -5.89
N ALA A 947 -2.39 -4.81 -6.16
CA ALA A 947 -2.62 -3.89 -7.27
C ALA A 947 -2.59 -4.63 -8.61
N GLU A 948 -1.65 -5.56 -8.79
CA GLU A 948 -1.58 -6.38 -10.00
C GLU A 948 -2.76 -7.34 -10.12
N PHE A 949 -3.24 -7.91 -9.01
CA PHE A 949 -4.45 -8.73 -9.00
C PHE A 949 -5.69 -7.91 -9.38
N LEU A 950 -5.81 -6.66 -8.92
CA LEU A 950 -6.89 -5.77 -9.35
C LEU A 950 -6.86 -5.53 -10.87
N SER A 951 -5.66 -5.29 -11.43
CA SER A 951 -5.48 -5.20 -12.87
C SER A 951 -5.83 -6.52 -13.59
N ILE A 952 -5.43 -7.69 -13.05
CA ILE A 952 -5.78 -9.01 -13.59
C ILE A 952 -7.31 -9.19 -13.59
N TRP A 953 -7.95 -8.92 -12.46
CA TRP A 953 -9.40 -9.01 -12.30
C TRP A 953 -10.12 -8.08 -13.30
N LYS A 954 -9.69 -6.83 -13.44
CA LYS A 954 -10.22 -5.90 -14.45
C LYS A 954 -10.14 -6.48 -15.86
N ASN A 955 -8.98 -7.06 -16.22
CA ASN A 955 -8.78 -7.67 -17.54
C ASN A 955 -9.63 -8.94 -17.74
N MET A 956 -9.80 -9.75 -16.69
CA MET A 956 -10.66 -10.94 -16.74
C MET A 956 -12.13 -10.56 -16.98
N PHE A 957 -12.64 -9.57 -16.25
CA PHE A 957 -14.07 -9.28 -16.22
C PHE A 957 -14.52 -8.23 -17.24
N ALA A 958 -13.77 -7.13 -17.42
CA ALA A 958 -14.16 -6.02 -18.29
C ALA A 958 -13.29 -5.93 -19.56
N GLY A 959 -12.03 -6.37 -19.48
CA GLY A 959 -11.01 -6.15 -20.49
C GLY A 959 -10.15 -4.92 -20.20
N GLU A 960 -9.04 -4.77 -20.94
CA GLU A 960 -8.04 -3.72 -20.70
C GLU A 960 -8.60 -2.30 -20.93
N LYS A 961 -9.30 -2.12 -22.06
CA LYS A 961 -9.83 -0.84 -22.54
C LYS A 961 -11.33 -0.98 -22.80
N PRO A 962 -12.17 -0.93 -21.76
CA PRO A 962 -13.61 -1.10 -21.93
C PRO A 962 -14.23 0.04 -22.75
N PHE A 963 -13.64 1.24 -22.74
CA PHE A 963 -14.07 2.35 -23.59
C PHE A 963 -13.09 2.61 -24.74
N SER A 964 -13.65 3.00 -25.88
CA SER A 964 -12.93 3.43 -27.08
C SER A 964 -13.67 4.57 -27.79
N THR A 965 -13.02 5.25 -28.74
CA THR A 965 -13.67 6.23 -29.62
C THR A 965 -13.68 5.71 -31.05
N GLU A 966 -14.86 5.64 -31.67
CA GLU A 966 -15.05 5.21 -33.06
C GLU A 966 -15.87 6.26 -33.81
N ASN A 967 -15.35 6.78 -34.93
CA ASN A 967 -16.02 7.82 -35.73
C ASN A 967 -16.49 9.03 -34.90
N GLY A 968 -15.77 9.37 -33.82
CA GLY A 968 -16.11 10.47 -32.92
C GLY A 968 -17.12 10.12 -31.81
N GLU A 969 -17.63 8.89 -31.75
CA GLU A 969 -18.55 8.43 -30.72
C GLU A 969 -17.84 7.56 -29.67
N LEU A 970 -18.24 7.70 -28.40
CA LEU A 970 -17.80 6.82 -27.32
C LEU A 970 -18.45 5.45 -27.46
N VAL A 971 -17.65 4.38 -27.36
CA VAL A 971 -18.12 3.00 -27.43
C VAL A 971 -17.62 2.22 -26.21
N LEU A 972 -18.55 1.64 -25.45
CA LEU A 972 -18.28 0.66 -24.40
C LEU A 972 -18.34 -0.75 -25.00
N THR A 973 -17.28 -1.53 -24.83
CA THR A 973 -17.21 -2.94 -25.22
C THR A 973 -16.66 -3.77 -24.07
N LEU A 974 -17.52 -4.54 -23.41
CA LEU A 974 -17.09 -5.50 -22.40
C LEU A 974 -16.51 -6.75 -23.07
N SER A 975 -15.25 -7.06 -22.76
CA SER A 975 -14.49 -8.14 -23.39
C SER A 975 -13.98 -9.13 -22.33
N PRO A 976 -14.87 -9.92 -21.70
CA PRO A 976 -14.47 -10.83 -20.64
C PRO A 976 -13.59 -11.96 -21.19
N ALA A 977 -12.52 -12.27 -20.46
CA ALA A 977 -11.76 -13.50 -20.58
C ALA A 977 -11.97 -14.26 -19.26
N LEU A 978 -12.98 -15.12 -19.22
CA LEU A 978 -13.38 -15.91 -18.06
C LEU A 978 -13.49 -17.38 -18.47
N PRO A 979 -12.90 -18.31 -17.69
CA PRO A 979 -13.00 -19.72 -17.96
C PRO A 979 -14.38 -20.22 -17.56
N GLY A 980 -14.86 -21.26 -18.23
CA GLY A 980 -16.18 -21.84 -18.01
C GLY A 980 -16.49 -22.23 -16.56
N TRP A 981 -15.46 -22.65 -15.82
CA TRP A 981 -15.60 -23.10 -14.43
C TRP A 981 -15.92 -21.99 -13.42
N LEU A 982 -15.73 -20.71 -13.75
CA LEU A 982 -16.11 -19.58 -12.87
C LEU A 982 -17.61 -19.27 -12.90
N PHE A 983 -18.36 -19.79 -13.88
CA PHE A 983 -19.80 -19.62 -13.95
C PHE A 983 -20.52 -20.55 -12.98
N ASP A 984 -21.49 -20.00 -12.24
CA ASP A 984 -22.31 -20.75 -11.28
C ASP A 984 -23.21 -21.80 -11.97
N ASP A 985 -24.03 -22.51 -11.21
CA ASP A 985 -24.90 -23.57 -11.73
C ASP A 985 -25.96 -23.09 -12.74
N GLU A 986 -26.31 -21.80 -12.71
CA GLU A 986 -27.19 -21.15 -13.69
C GLU A 986 -26.41 -20.60 -14.90
N GLY A 987 -25.09 -20.79 -14.94
CA GLY A 987 -24.24 -20.25 -15.99
C GLY A 987 -24.01 -18.74 -15.83
N LYS A 988 -24.04 -18.20 -14.61
CA LYS A 988 -23.90 -16.77 -14.34
C LYS A 988 -22.60 -16.41 -13.64
N VAL A 989 -22.09 -15.24 -13.98
CA VAL A 989 -21.05 -14.52 -13.25
C VAL A 989 -21.48 -13.07 -13.16
N SER A 990 -21.24 -12.43 -12.02
CA SER A 990 -21.58 -11.03 -11.87
C SER A 990 -20.53 -10.26 -11.09
N PHE A 991 -20.29 -9.01 -11.48
CA PHE A 991 -19.32 -8.12 -10.84
C PHE A 991 -19.78 -6.66 -10.84
N ASN A 992 -19.14 -5.80 -10.07
CA ASN A 992 -19.35 -4.35 -10.15
C ASN A 992 -18.35 -3.73 -11.15
N PHE A 993 -18.88 -3.19 -12.24
CA PHE A 993 -18.14 -2.37 -13.20
C PHE A 993 -18.20 -0.91 -12.78
N LEU A 994 -17.06 -0.23 -12.84
CA LEU A 994 -16.92 1.16 -12.39
C LEU A 994 -17.36 1.39 -10.95
N GLY A 995 -17.10 0.43 -10.06
CA GLY A 995 -17.45 0.46 -8.63
C GLY A 995 -18.94 0.28 -8.31
N ARG A 996 -19.83 0.70 -9.23
CA ARG A 996 -21.25 0.92 -8.95
C ARG A 996 -22.24 0.22 -9.89
N CYS A 997 -21.83 -0.16 -11.10
CA CYS A 997 -22.73 -0.74 -12.09
C CYS A 997 -22.67 -2.28 -12.04
N ARG A 998 -23.77 -2.94 -11.66
CA ARG A 998 -23.79 -4.40 -11.56
C ARG A 998 -23.86 -5.05 -12.94
N VAL A 999 -22.78 -5.67 -13.39
CA VAL A 999 -22.75 -6.45 -14.63
C VAL A 999 -22.99 -7.92 -14.34
N THR A 1000 -23.86 -8.57 -15.11
CA THR A 1000 -24.08 -10.03 -15.09
C THR A 1000 -23.90 -10.62 -16.47
N TYR A 1001 -23.00 -11.60 -16.57
CA TYR A 1001 -22.79 -12.41 -17.76
C TYR A 1001 -23.60 -13.70 -17.67
N HIS A 1002 -24.41 -13.97 -18.69
CA HIS A 1002 -25.21 -15.19 -18.82
C HIS A 1002 -24.59 -16.10 -19.89
N ASN A 1003 -23.95 -17.17 -19.45
CA ASN A 1003 -23.23 -18.15 -20.26
C ASN A 1003 -23.78 -19.56 -19.96
N PRO A 1004 -24.96 -19.91 -20.51
CA PRO A 1004 -25.62 -21.18 -20.20
C PRO A 1004 -24.77 -22.41 -20.56
N GLY A 1005 -23.90 -22.29 -21.57
CA GLY A 1005 -22.98 -23.35 -21.98
C GLY A 1005 -21.74 -23.50 -21.09
N LYS A 1006 -21.52 -22.59 -20.14
CA LYS A 1006 -20.31 -22.49 -19.30
C LYS A 1006 -19.02 -22.69 -20.11
N LYS A 1007 -18.95 -22.10 -21.31
CA LYS A 1007 -17.77 -22.16 -22.17
C LYS A 1007 -16.80 -21.03 -21.81
N ASP A 1008 -15.52 -21.23 -22.10
CA ASP A 1008 -14.53 -20.17 -21.98
C ASP A 1008 -14.91 -18.98 -22.86
N THR A 1009 -14.98 -17.78 -22.28
CA THR A 1009 -15.59 -16.63 -22.99
C THR A 1009 -14.78 -16.15 -24.18
N TRP A 1010 -13.45 -16.35 -24.18
CA TRP A 1010 -12.59 -16.02 -25.31
C TRP A 1010 -12.75 -16.97 -26.51
N LYS A 1011 -13.54 -18.05 -26.36
CA LYS A 1011 -13.89 -18.99 -27.44
C LYS A 1011 -15.29 -18.72 -28.01
N LEU A 1012 -16.02 -17.74 -27.47
CA LEU A 1012 -17.37 -17.39 -27.90
C LEU A 1012 -17.36 -16.28 -28.97
N ASP A 1013 -18.31 -16.36 -29.92
CA ASP A 1013 -18.52 -15.31 -30.91
C ASP A 1013 -19.47 -14.24 -30.35
N MET A 1014 -18.90 -13.17 -29.80
CA MET A 1014 -19.64 -12.10 -29.15
C MET A 1014 -20.58 -11.30 -30.09
N ARG A 1015 -20.52 -11.52 -31.42
CA ARG A 1015 -21.49 -10.93 -32.36
C ARG A 1015 -22.92 -11.43 -32.12
N GLY A 1016 -23.07 -12.65 -31.62
CA GLY A 1016 -24.37 -13.22 -31.25
C GLY A 1016 -24.83 -12.87 -29.83
N ALA A 1017 -24.10 -12.00 -29.11
CA ALA A 1017 -24.48 -11.60 -27.77
C ALA A 1017 -25.65 -10.59 -27.80
N ARG A 1018 -26.31 -10.42 -26.65
CA ARG A 1018 -27.36 -9.42 -26.43
C ARG A 1018 -27.10 -8.70 -25.12
N THR A 1019 -27.14 -7.37 -25.12
CA THR A 1019 -26.88 -6.54 -23.93
C THR A 1019 -28.14 -5.81 -23.50
N VAL A 1020 -28.47 -5.85 -22.21
CA VAL A 1020 -29.60 -5.12 -21.61
C VAL A 1020 -29.08 -4.18 -20.54
N LEU A 1021 -29.37 -2.88 -20.71
CA LEU A 1021 -29.05 -1.83 -19.75
C LEU A 1021 -30.27 -1.53 -18.88
N HIS A 1022 -30.08 -1.48 -17.57
CA HIS A 1022 -31.12 -1.12 -16.59
C HIS A 1022 -30.86 0.29 -16.07
N LEU A 1023 -31.76 1.22 -16.38
CA LEU A 1023 -31.64 2.62 -15.99
C LEU A 1023 -32.23 2.88 -14.60
N LYS A 1024 -31.75 3.93 -13.93
CA LYS A 1024 -32.33 4.47 -12.69
C LYS A 1024 -33.79 4.89 -12.95
N GLY A 1025 -34.76 4.07 -12.54
CA GLY A 1025 -36.19 4.31 -12.80
C GLY A 1025 -36.99 3.15 -13.44
N ARG A 1026 -36.37 1.96 -13.61
CA ARG A 1026 -36.97 0.72 -14.17
C ARG A 1026 -37.21 0.71 -15.68
N GLU A 1027 -36.64 1.65 -16.43
CA GLU A 1027 -36.56 1.56 -17.89
C GLU A 1027 -35.40 0.63 -18.27
N THR A 1028 -35.61 -0.23 -19.27
CA THR A 1028 -34.60 -1.15 -19.79
C THR A 1028 -34.38 -0.91 -21.27
N ILE A 1029 -33.12 -0.84 -21.68
CA ILE A 1029 -32.72 -0.62 -23.07
C ILE A 1029 -31.94 -1.83 -23.55
N GLU A 1030 -32.37 -2.42 -24.67
CA GLU A 1030 -31.69 -3.55 -25.29
C GLU A 1030 -30.82 -3.09 -26.46
N VAL A 1031 -29.61 -3.65 -26.54
CA VAL A 1031 -28.63 -3.40 -27.60
C VAL A 1031 -28.18 -4.75 -28.18
N GLU A 1032 -28.15 -4.84 -29.50
CA GLU A 1032 -27.62 -6.02 -30.21
C GLU A 1032 -26.10 -6.12 -30.03
N GLY A 1033 -25.59 -7.31 -29.72
CA GLY A 1033 -24.17 -7.54 -29.43
C GLY A 1033 -23.74 -7.12 -28.02
N ASN A 1034 -22.42 -6.97 -27.84
CA ASN A 1034 -21.76 -6.56 -26.60
C ASN A 1034 -21.22 -5.12 -26.63
N ARG A 1035 -21.72 -4.30 -27.56
CA ARG A 1035 -21.17 -2.97 -27.87
C ARG A 1035 -22.22 -1.90 -27.65
N VAL A 1036 -22.01 -1.05 -26.66
CA VAL A 1036 -22.90 0.07 -26.32
C VAL A 1036 -22.28 1.35 -26.87
N ARG A 1037 -23.03 2.14 -27.63
CA ARG A 1037 -22.52 3.31 -28.39
C ARG A 1037 -23.16 4.63 -27.95
N GLY A 1038 -22.43 5.73 -28.17
CA GLY A 1038 -22.94 7.09 -28.04
C GLY A 1038 -23.42 7.42 -26.63
N GLU A 1039 -24.61 8.03 -26.53
CA GLU A 1039 -25.21 8.47 -25.27
C GLU A 1039 -25.36 7.33 -24.25
N LEU A 1040 -25.67 6.10 -24.69
CA LEU A 1040 -25.80 4.96 -23.78
C LEU A 1040 -24.47 4.60 -23.12
N ALA A 1041 -23.34 4.68 -23.85
CA ALA A 1041 -22.02 4.43 -23.28
C ALA A 1041 -21.65 5.52 -22.26
N GLN A 1042 -21.99 6.77 -22.58
CA GLN A 1042 -21.82 7.91 -21.68
C GLN A 1042 -22.64 7.74 -20.39
N MET A 1043 -23.90 7.30 -20.49
CA MET A 1043 -24.76 7.02 -19.35
C MET A 1043 -24.17 5.95 -18.41
N VAL A 1044 -23.54 4.90 -18.96
CA VAL A 1044 -22.84 3.89 -18.13
C VAL A 1044 -21.68 4.53 -17.39
N ARG A 1045 -20.81 5.27 -18.09
CA ARG A 1045 -19.64 5.95 -17.49
C ARG A 1045 -20.04 6.94 -16.40
N GLU A 1046 -21.12 7.69 -16.61
CA GLU A 1046 -21.68 8.67 -15.67
C GLU A 1046 -22.48 8.03 -14.51
N GLY A 1047 -22.59 6.70 -14.46
CA GLY A 1047 -23.31 6.01 -13.36
C GLY A 1047 -24.82 6.20 -13.40
N LYS A 1048 -25.40 6.46 -14.58
CA LYS A 1048 -26.85 6.53 -14.82
C LYS A 1048 -27.47 5.14 -15.08
N VAL A 1049 -26.65 4.13 -15.33
CA VAL A 1049 -27.03 2.72 -15.50
C VAL A 1049 -26.75 1.95 -14.21
N GLU A 1050 -27.78 1.34 -13.61
CA GLU A 1050 -27.67 0.57 -12.36
C GLU A 1050 -27.10 -0.83 -12.61
N ALA A 1051 -27.51 -1.48 -13.69
CA ALA A 1051 -27.09 -2.83 -14.02
C ALA A 1051 -27.00 -3.07 -15.54
N ILE A 1052 -26.18 -4.05 -15.92
CA ILE A 1052 -26.01 -4.53 -17.30
C ILE A 1052 -26.10 -6.05 -17.31
N ASP A 1053 -26.98 -6.62 -18.11
CA ASP A 1053 -26.96 -8.05 -18.43
C ASP A 1053 -26.40 -8.27 -19.82
N VAL A 1054 -25.38 -9.12 -19.95
CA VAL A 1054 -24.86 -9.57 -21.25
C VAL A 1054 -25.15 -11.06 -21.40
N TYR A 1055 -25.98 -11.39 -22.38
CA TYR A 1055 -26.35 -12.76 -22.73
C TYR A 1055 -25.42 -13.25 -23.84
N PHE A 1056 -24.62 -14.27 -23.53
CA PHE A 1056 -23.73 -14.89 -24.51
C PHE A 1056 -24.50 -15.86 -25.40
N PRO A 1057 -24.06 -16.07 -26.65
CA PRO A 1057 -24.73 -17.00 -27.56
C PRO A 1057 -24.72 -18.43 -27.02
N ALA A 1058 -25.84 -19.12 -27.18
CA ALA A 1058 -26.00 -20.54 -26.84
C ALA A 1058 -25.47 -21.42 -27.97
N ASN A 1059 -24.18 -21.35 -28.29
CA ASN A 1059 -23.53 -22.25 -29.24
C ASN A 1059 -22.57 -23.15 -28.49
#